data_AF-A0A5C6ABT4-F1
#
_entry.id   AF-A0A5C6ABT4-F1
#
_cell.length_a   1.000
_cell.length_b   1.000
_cell.length_c   1.000
_cell.angle_alpha   90.00
_cell.angle_beta   90.00
_cell.angle_gamma   90.00
#
_symmetry.space_group_name_H-M   'P 1'
#
loop_
_entity.id
_entity.type
_entity.pdbx_description
1 polymer ?
#
loop_
_entity_poly.entity_id
_entity_poly.type
_entity_poly.pdbx_seq_one_letter_code
_entity_poly.pdbx_strand_id
1 'polypeptide(L)'
;MYRKPFLHTMLAFCLAMLAGTTGAAPPNLEATLSERPISDIARHARVLGNPSRGAILFYRQGLSCTQCHTAGEGAKLLGPDLSDLSERATYEHVIESILDPSKVVSKGYESEKLLLDSGRLLTGMIRGKSEDELVIFVPGEEKTRTVSLDEIEERLPSNSMMPVGLINQLQDIDEFYDLVSYLVELGQAGPENAARLKPDVSLLVPPPLPAYESDLNHAGLIRSWDARSRNRGKALYDSLCVNCHGTLAEAGSLPNAIRFADGEFKNGSDPYSLYKTITHGYKMMLSQRQLVPQQKYDVIHYIREAYLKPHNASQFTNIDDAYLASLPKGKLRGPAPIKSEPWSEMDYGPFLISTYEMAGLNKAARPAISKEENELAAREGRPPRETWPTDTNFAYKGIAIRLDKGVGGIAAGSHWIALDHDTMRIAGAWSGKGFIDWKGILFNGNHAVTPRTVGDLHFESLPGPGWAHPITGSFEDPRMLGKDGRAYGPLPRDWAQYKGTYKHGDRVIASYRVGDADVLEAHAVETHDDATIWTRTLNVGKSSHDLTLRVAPDSMNSAVAGDSLAIEQDRGFSVVRIPSAQTPINFTLRIAGDDVRPSVVNSKFDKIDDLSLLTRGGPAQWPEVQSTAPKYAKNDGPFAVDTLTRPTSNPWKSRLRMSGLDFFKGGDRLVACCCDGDVWIVDSTRDLNGSINWRRIASGLFHPLGIKIVDGRIFVTCRDQIVILNDLNGDGETDFYECFNNDHQVTDHFHEFAMGLQADAEGNLYYAKSARHARDSLVPQHGTLLRVSADGMKTTILANGFRAANGVCLNPDGSFFVTDQEGHWNPMNRINRVIEGGFYGNMYSYGAPADSSDNAMEQPLCWPNKSFDRSPSELLWVNSDAWGPLNGSLLNLSYGYGKVYIVPHEKVGDFWQGGMCRLPLPQFPTGVMRARFHPENGQMYACGMHAWGSDQSESPGGLYRIRYTGAESLLPIGLAAHSEGMTITFSQAVDVQSASDPNSYLVDTWALKRTANYGSDLYDEQSLTIDSAEVSEDGRSVTLRLPHMRPTWCMQISYKLKSESGKTFTGTIQNTVHQLADSSPTE
;
A
#
# COMPACT_ATOMS: atom_id res chain seq x y z
N MET A 1 49.41 -28.86 -50.62
CA MET A 1 49.94 -28.09 -51.75
C MET A 1 49.20 -26.76 -51.77
N TYR A 2 49.97 -25.68 -51.57
CA TYR A 2 49.75 -24.28 -51.98
C TYR A 2 48.36 -23.58 -51.94
N ARG A 3 48.29 -22.60 -51.03
CA ARG A 3 47.96 -21.16 -51.22
C ARG A 3 47.14 -20.76 -52.46
N LYS A 4 46.11 -19.92 -52.27
CA LYS A 4 46.11 -18.46 -52.60
C LYS A 4 44.75 -17.77 -52.29
N PRO A 5 44.71 -16.42 -52.24
CA PRO A 5 43.88 -15.62 -51.32
C PRO A 5 42.71 -14.93 -52.04
N PHE A 6 41.83 -14.19 -51.33
CA PHE A 6 41.38 -12.86 -51.78
C PHE A 6 40.64 -12.09 -50.66
N LEU A 7 41.08 -10.84 -50.54
CA LEU A 7 40.54 -9.69 -49.83
C LEU A 7 39.11 -9.38 -50.34
N HIS A 8 38.11 -9.24 -49.45
CA HIS A 8 36.80 -8.51 -49.57
C HIS A 8 35.64 -9.17 -48.79
N THR A 9 35.75 -9.36 -47.47
CA THR A 9 34.57 -9.60 -46.60
C THR A 9 34.91 -9.35 -45.13
N MET A 10 35.13 -8.09 -44.74
CA MET A 10 35.34 -7.76 -43.32
C MET A 10 34.78 -6.40 -42.90
N LEU A 11 33.63 -6.01 -43.47
CA LEU A 11 32.90 -4.81 -43.05
C LEU A 11 31.36 -4.97 -42.95
N ALA A 12 30.84 -6.20 -43.05
CA ALA A 12 29.39 -6.45 -43.07
C ALA A 12 28.87 -7.31 -41.89
N PHE A 13 29.70 -7.65 -40.90
CA PHE A 13 29.31 -8.54 -39.79
C PHE A 13 29.43 -7.94 -38.39
N CYS A 14 29.72 -6.64 -38.26
CA CYS A 14 29.76 -5.92 -36.97
C CYS A 14 28.67 -4.84 -36.79
N LEU A 15 27.64 -4.80 -37.66
CA LEU A 15 26.53 -3.84 -37.52
C LEU A 15 25.16 -4.45 -37.18
N ALA A 16 25.09 -5.77 -36.88
CA ALA A 16 23.83 -6.46 -36.58
C ALA A 16 23.72 -7.00 -35.13
N MET A 17 24.65 -6.64 -34.22
CA MET A 17 24.59 -7.04 -32.80
C MET A 17 24.68 -5.85 -31.83
N LEU A 18 24.09 -4.71 -32.21
CA LEU A 18 23.86 -3.58 -31.30
C LEU A 18 22.40 -3.08 -31.34
N ALA A 19 21.46 -3.91 -31.80
CA ALA A 19 20.06 -3.74 -31.46
C ALA A 19 19.80 -4.37 -30.08
N GLY A 20 20.42 -3.78 -29.05
CA GLY A 20 19.88 -3.93 -27.71
C GLY A 20 18.46 -3.39 -27.77
N THR A 21 17.49 -4.17 -27.32
CA THR A 21 16.14 -3.69 -27.07
C THR A 21 16.24 -2.61 -26.01
N THR A 22 16.45 -1.36 -26.44
CA THR A 22 16.05 -0.20 -25.66
C THR A 22 14.56 -0.42 -25.42
N GLY A 23 14.18 -0.76 -24.19
CA GLY A 23 12.77 -0.72 -23.81
C GLY A 23 12.27 0.67 -24.15
N ALA A 24 11.48 0.78 -25.22
CA ALA A 24 10.81 2.02 -25.55
C ALA A 24 9.96 2.39 -24.33
N ALA A 25 10.02 3.65 -23.89
CA ALA A 25 9.07 4.14 -22.92
C ALA A 25 7.66 3.82 -23.42
N PRO A 26 6.73 3.36 -22.57
CA PRO A 26 5.36 3.09 -23.00
C PRO A 26 4.79 4.34 -23.68
N PRO A 27 3.98 4.17 -24.75
CA PRO A 27 3.41 5.30 -25.48
C PRO A 27 2.60 6.18 -24.52
N ASN A 28 2.64 7.49 -24.74
CA ASN A 28 1.82 8.43 -23.98
C ASN A 28 0.33 8.28 -24.36
N LEU A 29 -0.57 8.84 -23.54
CA LEU A 29 -2.02 8.67 -23.68
C LEU A 29 -2.52 9.10 -25.07
N GLU A 30 -2.00 10.19 -25.61
CA GLU A 30 -2.35 10.70 -26.94
C GLU A 30 -1.96 9.72 -28.04
N ALA A 31 -0.73 9.20 -28.02
CA ALA A 31 -0.30 8.18 -28.99
C ALA A 31 -1.20 6.93 -28.93
N THR A 32 -1.56 6.49 -27.72
CA THR A 32 -2.45 5.34 -27.52
C THR A 32 -3.86 5.60 -28.08
N LEU A 33 -4.40 6.80 -27.88
CA LEU A 33 -5.71 7.19 -28.40
C LEU A 33 -5.70 7.36 -29.92
N SER A 34 -4.62 7.90 -30.49
CA SER A 34 -4.48 8.09 -31.94
C SER A 34 -4.42 6.79 -32.74
N GLU A 35 -4.08 5.66 -32.11
CA GLU A 35 -4.12 4.34 -32.74
C GLU A 35 -5.53 3.74 -32.82
N ARG A 36 -6.50 4.29 -32.08
CA ARG A 36 -7.89 3.81 -32.06
C ARG A 36 -8.78 4.56 -33.06
N PRO A 37 -9.78 3.90 -33.67
CA PRO A 37 -10.79 4.59 -34.48
C PRO A 37 -11.56 5.63 -33.64
N ILE A 38 -11.72 6.85 -34.15
CA ILE A 38 -12.45 7.93 -33.44
C ILE A 38 -13.87 7.51 -33.06
N SER A 39 -14.55 6.74 -33.92
CA SER A 39 -15.89 6.19 -33.62
C SER A 39 -15.91 5.28 -32.39
N ASP A 40 -14.84 4.51 -32.17
CA ASP A 40 -14.72 3.66 -31.00
C ASP A 40 -14.48 4.49 -29.73
N ILE A 41 -13.58 5.47 -29.80
CA ILE A 41 -13.33 6.42 -28.70
C ILE A 41 -14.60 7.21 -28.36
N ALA A 42 -15.37 7.64 -29.36
CA ALA A 42 -16.64 8.35 -29.20
C ALA A 42 -17.69 7.49 -28.50
N ARG A 43 -17.83 6.23 -28.92
CA ARG A 43 -18.70 5.25 -28.27
C ARG A 43 -18.32 5.05 -26.80
N HIS A 44 -17.02 4.93 -26.50
CA HIS A 44 -16.50 4.83 -25.14
C HIS A 44 -16.79 6.09 -24.30
N ALA A 45 -16.46 7.27 -24.83
CA ALA A 45 -16.71 8.54 -24.16
C ALA A 45 -18.19 8.77 -23.86
N ARG A 46 -19.11 8.32 -24.73
CA ARG A 46 -20.56 8.43 -24.52
C ARG A 46 -21.03 7.66 -23.28
N VAL A 47 -20.52 6.45 -23.08
CA VAL A 47 -20.94 5.53 -22.00
C VAL A 47 -20.14 5.76 -20.72
N LEU A 48 -18.81 5.84 -20.82
CA LEU A 48 -17.89 5.94 -19.68
C LEU A 48 -17.73 7.38 -19.14
N GLY A 49 -17.89 8.38 -20.01
CA GLY A 49 -17.65 9.77 -19.67
C GLY A 49 -18.67 10.33 -18.67
N ASN A 50 -18.14 11.00 -17.64
CA ASN A 50 -18.86 11.75 -16.63
C ASN A 50 -18.61 13.26 -16.81
N PRO A 51 -19.62 14.02 -17.26
CA PRO A 51 -19.54 15.47 -17.44
C PRO A 51 -19.14 16.25 -16.19
N SER A 52 -19.59 15.84 -15.00
CA SER A 52 -19.24 16.54 -13.75
C SER A 52 -17.76 16.40 -13.39
N ARG A 53 -17.16 15.21 -13.61
CA ARG A 53 -15.71 15.00 -13.44
C ARG A 53 -14.93 15.72 -14.55
N GLY A 54 -15.43 15.68 -15.78
CA GLY A 54 -14.87 16.40 -16.92
C GLY A 54 -14.84 17.91 -16.71
N ALA A 55 -15.86 18.46 -16.05
CA ALA A 55 -15.91 19.86 -15.66
C ALA A 55 -14.76 20.22 -14.72
N ILE A 56 -14.50 19.38 -13.70
CA ILE A 56 -13.36 19.58 -12.79
C ILE A 56 -12.05 19.59 -13.56
N LEU A 57 -11.85 18.65 -14.50
CA LEU A 57 -10.65 18.59 -15.34
C LEU A 57 -10.50 19.85 -16.20
N PHE A 58 -11.57 20.29 -16.86
CA PHE A 58 -11.59 21.49 -17.69
C PHE A 58 -11.21 22.77 -16.92
N TYR A 59 -11.73 22.93 -15.69
CA TYR A 59 -11.46 24.08 -14.83
C TYR A 59 -10.20 23.95 -13.96
N ARG A 60 -9.60 22.77 -13.88
CA ARG A 60 -8.36 22.52 -13.13
C ARG A 60 -7.21 23.27 -13.79
N GLN A 61 -6.33 23.86 -12.98
CA GLN A 61 -5.18 24.61 -13.48
C GLN A 61 -4.15 23.77 -14.25
N GLY A 62 -4.16 22.43 -14.09
CA GLY A 62 -3.26 21.51 -14.80
C GLY A 62 -3.44 21.58 -16.32
N LEU A 63 -4.60 21.15 -16.81
CA LEU A 63 -4.91 21.03 -18.25
C LEU A 63 -5.00 22.37 -18.99
N SER A 64 -5.16 23.48 -18.26
CA SER A 64 -5.12 24.84 -18.82
C SER A 64 -6.13 25.13 -19.95
N CYS A 65 -7.17 24.30 -20.13
CA CYS A 65 -8.21 24.49 -21.16
C CYS A 65 -8.87 25.87 -21.04
N THR A 66 -9.15 26.28 -19.79
CA THR A 66 -9.70 27.59 -19.44
C THR A 66 -8.71 28.75 -19.62
N GLN A 67 -7.47 28.54 -20.05
CA GLN A 67 -6.58 29.65 -20.44
C GLN A 67 -6.92 30.16 -21.84
N CYS A 68 -7.28 29.25 -22.75
CA CYS A 68 -7.57 29.56 -24.15
C CYS A 68 -9.07 29.61 -24.46
N HIS A 69 -9.88 28.77 -23.82
CA HIS A 69 -11.30 28.61 -24.11
C HIS A 69 -12.21 29.24 -23.04
N THR A 70 -13.36 29.75 -23.47
CA THR A 70 -14.47 30.16 -22.59
C THR A 70 -15.60 29.13 -22.57
N ALA A 71 -16.49 29.31 -21.59
CA ALA A 71 -17.68 28.50 -21.36
C ALA A 71 -18.82 29.46 -20.95
N GLY A 72 -19.25 30.30 -21.90
CA GLY A 72 -20.39 31.20 -21.78
C GLY A 72 -20.05 32.70 -21.76
N GLU A 73 -19.26 33.18 -20.80
CA GLU A 73 -19.00 34.62 -20.62
C GLU A 73 -17.53 35.03 -20.82
N GLY A 74 -17.34 36.05 -21.66
CA GLY A 74 -16.06 36.70 -21.98
C GLY A 74 -15.41 36.19 -23.27
N ALA A 75 -14.75 37.07 -24.03
CA ALA A 75 -13.97 36.64 -25.19
C ALA A 75 -12.53 36.33 -24.75
N LYS A 76 -12.07 35.09 -24.94
CA LYS A 76 -10.64 34.79 -24.90
C LYS A 76 -10.03 34.92 -26.28
N LEU A 77 -8.87 35.55 -26.34
CA LEU A 77 -8.17 35.85 -27.59
C LEU A 77 -7.47 34.63 -28.21
N LEU A 78 -7.65 33.40 -27.72
CA LEU A 78 -6.84 32.24 -28.13
C LEU A 78 -7.63 31.03 -28.63
N GLY A 79 -8.85 30.80 -28.17
CA GLY A 79 -9.68 29.69 -28.63
C GLY A 79 -11.17 30.04 -28.64
N PRO A 80 -12.00 29.29 -29.39
CA PRO A 80 -13.45 29.51 -29.44
C PRO A 80 -14.13 29.28 -28.10
N ASP A 81 -15.31 29.86 -27.93
CA ASP A 81 -16.21 29.54 -26.83
C ASP A 81 -16.75 28.12 -27.03
N LEU A 82 -16.48 27.24 -26.08
CA LEU A 82 -16.88 25.83 -26.18
C LEU A 82 -18.34 25.60 -25.78
N SER A 83 -19.04 26.62 -25.29
CA SER A 83 -20.50 26.56 -25.10
C SER A 83 -21.29 26.84 -26.39
N ASP A 84 -20.63 27.30 -27.46
CA ASP A 84 -21.26 27.59 -28.76
C ASP A 84 -20.75 26.65 -29.87
N LEU A 85 -20.68 25.35 -29.57
CA LEU A 85 -20.30 24.34 -30.55
C LEU A 85 -21.45 23.99 -31.51
N SER A 86 -22.71 24.24 -31.13
CA SER A 86 -23.89 24.00 -31.98
C SER A 86 -23.90 22.56 -32.56
N GLU A 87 -24.15 22.36 -33.87
CA GLU A 87 -24.16 21.04 -34.52
C GLU A 87 -22.81 20.27 -34.42
N ARG A 88 -21.73 20.96 -34.04
CA ARG A 88 -20.40 20.37 -33.83
C ARG A 88 -20.20 19.78 -32.44
N ALA A 89 -21.19 19.90 -31.54
CA ALA A 89 -21.17 19.29 -30.21
C ALA A 89 -21.46 17.78 -30.28
N THR A 90 -20.62 17.06 -31.04
CA THR A 90 -20.62 15.59 -31.19
C THR A 90 -19.32 15.03 -30.62
N TYR A 91 -19.37 13.78 -30.12
CA TYR A 91 -18.21 13.14 -29.52
C TYR A 91 -17.05 13.01 -30.53
N GLU A 92 -17.34 12.60 -31.76
CA GLU A 92 -16.37 12.43 -32.83
C GLU A 92 -15.65 13.74 -33.15
N HIS A 93 -16.40 14.84 -33.29
CA HIS A 93 -15.81 16.14 -33.60
C HIS A 93 -14.95 16.67 -32.45
N VAL A 94 -15.41 16.53 -31.20
CA VAL A 94 -14.65 16.97 -30.02
C VAL A 94 -13.36 16.15 -29.87
N ILE A 95 -13.43 14.83 -30.01
CA ILE A 95 -12.25 13.94 -29.95
C ILE A 95 -11.25 14.29 -31.05
N GLU A 96 -11.71 14.44 -32.29
CA GLU A 96 -10.86 14.82 -33.42
C GLU A 96 -10.18 16.17 -33.18
N SER A 97 -10.92 17.16 -32.68
CA SER A 97 -10.39 18.50 -32.39
C SER A 97 -9.33 18.49 -31.28
N ILE A 98 -9.37 17.52 -30.36
CA ILE A 98 -8.40 17.39 -29.27
C ILE A 98 -7.16 16.61 -29.71
N LEU A 99 -7.34 15.49 -30.42
CA LEU A 99 -6.24 14.60 -30.84
C LEU A 99 -5.51 15.10 -32.09
N ASP A 100 -6.20 15.83 -32.97
CA ASP A 100 -5.63 16.43 -34.18
C ASP A 100 -6.12 17.88 -34.37
N PRO A 101 -5.68 18.81 -33.49
CA PRO A 101 -6.19 20.19 -33.49
C PRO A 101 -5.84 20.98 -34.74
N SER A 102 -4.91 20.50 -35.58
CA SER A 102 -4.52 21.16 -36.84
C SER A 102 -5.30 20.63 -38.05
N LYS A 103 -6.11 19.58 -37.90
CA LYS A 103 -6.91 19.01 -39.00
C LYS A 103 -7.95 19.98 -39.52
N VAL A 104 -8.68 20.64 -38.61
CA VAL A 104 -9.70 21.64 -38.94
C VAL A 104 -9.59 22.81 -37.95
N VAL A 105 -9.10 23.95 -38.42
CA VAL A 105 -9.03 25.18 -37.62
C VAL A 105 -10.29 26.03 -37.90
N SER A 106 -11.02 26.40 -36.84
CA SER A 106 -12.22 27.24 -36.99
C SER A 106 -11.88 28.61 -37.59
N LYS A 107 -12.73 29.09 -38.50
CA LYS A 107 -12.59 30.40 -39.15
C LYS A 107 -12.44 31.52 -38.11
N GLY A 108 -11.41 32.36 -38.28
CA GLY A 108 -11.06 33.42 -37.33
C GLY A 108 -10.06 32.99 -36.25
N TYR A 109 -9.60 31.74 -36.23
CA TYR A 109 -8.50 31.26 -35.37
C TYR A 109 -7.30 30.75 -36.20
N GLU A 110 -7.30 30.99 -37.51
CA GLU A 110 -6.17 30.65 -38.38
C GLU A 110 -4.90 31.39 -37.92
N SER A 111 -3.78 30.67 -37.91
CA SER A 111 -2.48 31.20 -37.51
C SER A 111 -1.50 31.17 -38.66
N GLU A 112 -0.69 32.21 -38.77
CA GLU A 112 0.36 32.29 -39.79
C GLU A 112 1.71 32.61 -39.16
N LYS A 113 2.77 32.15 -39.83
CA LYS A 113 4.15 32.59 -39.62
C LYS A 113 4.45 33.69 -40.64
N LEU A 114 4.81 34.86 -40.15
CA LEU A 114 5.21 36.02 -40.94
C LEU A 114 6.72 36.22 -40.75
N LEU A 115 7.49 36.09 -41.82
CA LEU A 115 8.88 36.57 -41.87
C LEU A 115 8.84 38.03 -42.32
N LEU A 116 9.33 38.94 -41.47
CA LEU A 116 9.41 40.36 -41.81
C LEU A 116 10.75 40.68 -42.48
N ASP A 117 10.80 41.74 -43.30
CA ASP A 117 12.04 42.25 -43.93
C ASP A 117 13.17 42.56 -42.94
N SER A 118 12.80 42.80 -41.67
CA SER A 118 13.73 42.97 -40.55
C SER A 118 14.46 41.68 -40.12
N GLY A 119 14.13 40.53 -40.71
CA GLY A 119 14.56 39.20 -40.29
C GLY A 119 13.81 38.65 -39.07
N ARG A 120 12.77 39.35 -38.58
CA ARG A 120 11.98 38.92 -37.41
C ARG A 120 10.87 37.96 -37.84
N LEU A 121 10.83 36.77 -37.23
CA LEU A 121 9.73 35.83 -37.38
C LEU A 121 8.62 36.12 -36.35
N LEU A 122 7.39 36.31 -36.83
CA LEU A 122 6.18 36.44 -36.01
C LEU A 122 5.27 35.26 -36.25
N THR A 123 4.70 34.69 -35.19
CA THR A 123 3.65 33.65 -35.30
C THR A 123 2.44 34.12 -34.52
N GLY A 124 1.29 34.25 -35.17
CA GLY A 124 0.11 34.82 -34.55
C GLY A 124 -1.18 34.48 -35.29
N MET A 125 -2.30 34.61 -34.59
CA MET A 125 -3.64 34.42 -35.17
C MET A 125 -4.08 35.66 -35.92
N ILE A 126 -4.67 35.47 -37.09
CA ILE A 126 -5.21 36.55 -37.91
C ILE A 126 -6.53 37.03 -37.29
N ARG A 127 -6.59 38.29 -36.85
CA ARG A 127 -7.78 38.92 -36.26
C ARG A 127 -8.49 39.86 -37.23
N GLY A 128 -7.78 40.33 -38.25
CA GLY A 128 -8.33 41.19 -39.29
C GLY A 128 -7.33 41.39 -40.43
N LYS A 129 -7.85 41.66 -41.64
CA LYS A 129 -7.07 41.95 -42.84
C LYS A 129 -7.72 43.13 -43.56
N SER A 130 -6.95 44.17 -43.88
CA SER A 130 -7.32 45.27 -44.77
C SER A 130 -6.56 45.17 -46.10
N GLU A 131 -6.66 46.18 -46.97
CA GLU A 131 -5.89 46.22 -48.22
C GLU A 131 -4.38 46.34 -47.98
N ASP A 132 -3.96 47.04 -46.91
CA ASP A 132 -2.55 47.37 -46.65
C ASP A 132 -1.99 46.75 -45.35
N GLU A 133 -2.84 46.26 -44.44
CA GLU A 133 -2.42 45.83 -43.10
C GLU A 133 -3.02 44.48 -42.68
N LEU A 134 -2.31 43.82 -41.77
CA LEU A 134 -2.70 42.56 -41.16
C LEU A 134 -2.66 42.69 -39.63
N VAL A 135 -3.80 42.44 -38.98
CA VAL A 135 -3.92 42.50 -37.52
C VAL A 135 -3.73 41.09 -36.95
N ILE A 136 -2.65 40.89 -36.22
CA ILE A 136 -2.29 39.61 -35.59
C ILE A 136 -2.41 39.66 -34.08
N PHE A 137 -2.87 38.56 -33.49
CA PHE A 137 -2.68 38.31 -32.06
C PHE A 137 -1.51 37.35 -31.86
N VAL A 138 -0.46 37.81 -31.19
CA VAL A 138 0.71 37.00 -30.86
C VAL A 138 0.52 36.39 -29.46
N PRO A 139 0.60 35.06 -29.30
CA PRO A 139 0.45 34.41 -28.00
C PRO A 139 1.44 34.96 -26.96
N GLY A 140 0.92 35.37 -25.80
CA GLY A 140 1.71 35.96 -24.71
C GLY A 140 1.70 37.50 -24.69
N GLU A 141 1.08 38.15 -25.67
CA GLU A 141 0.84 39.60 -25.65
C GLU A 141 -0.60 39.93 -25.25
N GLU A 142 -0.80 41.06 -24.55
CA GLU A 142 -2.14 41.49 -24.13
C GLU A 142 -2.94 42.19 -25.24
N LYS A 143 -2.26 42.64 -26.31
CA LYS A 143 -2.87 43.40 -27.41
C LYS A 143 -2.49 42.81 -28.76
N THR A 144 -3.36 43.00 -29.74
CA THR A 144 -3.06 42.69 -31.14
C THR A 144 -2.01 43.63 -31.70
N ARG A 145 -1.17 43.13 -32.60
CA ARG A 145 -0.23 43.92 -33.40
C ARG A 145 -0.79 44.12 -34.80
N THR A 146 -0.58 45.30 -35.34
CA THR A 146 -0.80 45.59 -36.76
C THR A 146 0.54 45.50 -37.48
N VAL A 147 0.59 44.73 -38.57
CA VAL A 147 1.77 44.56 -39.42
C VAL A 147 1.39 45.03 -40.81
N SER A 148 2.19 45.93 -41.40
CA SER A 148 2.01 46.35 -42.79
C SER A 148 2.31 45.18 -43.72
N LEU A 149 1.50 44.97 -44.76
CA LEU A 149 1.73 43.90 -45.74
C LEU A 149 3.03 44.10 -46.51
N ASP A 150 3.47 45.34 -46.70
CA ASP A 150 4.72 45.69 -47.39
C ASP A 150 5.99 45.33 -46.58
N GLU A 151 5.86 45.04 -45.28
CA GLU A 151 6.97 44.65 -44.40
C GLU A 151 7.14 43.12 -44.29
N ILE A 152 6.31 42.34 -45.00
CA ILE A 152 6.26 40.88 -44.90
C ILE A 152 6.96 40.24 -46.11
N GLU A 153 8.12 39.64 -45.85
CA GLU A 153 8.92 38.90 -46.83
C GLU A 153 8.23 37.57 -47.21
N GLU A 154 7.74 36.81 -46.22
CA GLU A 154 7.15 35.49 -46.45
C GLU A 154 6.00 35.20 -45.47
N ARG A 155 4.96 34.52 -45.96
CA ARG A 155 3.80 34.06 -45.18
C ARG A 155 3.61 32.57 -45.34
N LEU A 156 3.62 31.86 -44.23
CA LEU A 156 3.38 30.43 -44.20
C LEU A 156 2.22 30.11 -43.24
N PRO A 157 1.30 29.20 -43.62
CA PRO A 157 0.34 28.65 -42.69
C PRO A 157 1.06 28.06 -41.47
N SER A 158 0.51 28.27 -40.28
CA SER A 158 0.98 27.63 -39.06
C SER A 158 -0.02 26.57 -38.59
N ASN A 159 0.49 25.59 -37.83
CA ASN A 159 -0.35 24.66 -37.08
C ASN A 159 -1.23 25.40 -36.06
N SER A 160 -2.27 24.71 -35.59
CA SER A 160 -3.18 25.23 -34.57
C SER A 160 -2.41 25.73 -33.33
N MET A 161 -2.93 26.78 -32.71
CA MET A 161 -2.40 27.30 -31.45
C MET A 161 -2.75 26.42 -30.26
N MET A 162 -3.70 25.49 -30.41
CA MET A 162 -3.95 24.45 -29.41
C MET A 162 -2.74 23.50 -29.37
N PRO A 163 -2.06 23.36 -28.22
CA PRO A 163 -0.88 22.51 -28.12
C PRO A 163 -1.23 21.04 -28.35
N VAL A 164 -0.43 20.34 -29.15
CA VAL A 164 -0.38 18.88 -29.15
C VAL A 164 0.20 18.38 -27.83
N GLY A 165 -0.18 17.19 -27.38
CA GLY A 165 0.29 16.63 -26.11
C GLY A 165 -0.50 17.07 -24.88
N LEU A 166 -1.54 17.90 -25.00
CA LEU A 166 -2.22 18.50 -23.84
C LEU A 166 -2.87 17.44 -22.95
N ILE A 167 -3.47 16.42 -23.57
CA ILE A 167 -4.16 15.34 -22.87
C ILE A 167 -3.22 14.35 -22.19
N ASN A 168 -1.92 14.39 -22.48
CA ASN A 168 -0.93 13.58 -21.75
C ASN A 168 -0.74 14.03 -20.28
N GLN A 169 -1.43 15.09 -19.86
CA GLN A 169 -1.50 15.52 -18.47
C GLN A 169 -2.64 14.86 -17.68
N LEU A 170 -3.54 14.18 -18.38
CA LEU A 170 -4.57 13.35 -17.77
C LEU A 170 -3.92 12.11 -17.15
N GLN A 171 -4.50 11.61 -16.07
CA GLN A 171 -3.98 10.43 -15.37
C GLN A 171 -4.17 9.16 -16.19
N ASP A 172 -5.29 9.07 -16.89
CA ASP A 172 -5.69 7.91 -17.66
C ASP A 172 -6.73 8.27 -18.76
N ILE A 173 -7.18 7.25 -19.48
CA ILE A 173 -8.17 7.38 -20.55
C ILE A 173 -9.57 7.73 -20.03
N ASP A 174 -9.90 7.42 -18.78
CA ASP A 174 -11.21 7.71 -18.19
C ASP A 174 -11.35 9.23 -17.97
N GLU A 175 -10.29 9.90 -17.51
CA GLU A 175 -10.26 11.36 -17.45
C GLU A 175 -10.43 12.00 -18.85
N PHE A 176 -9.96 11.35 -19.92
CA PHE A 176 -10.19 11.82 -21.29
C PHE A 176 -11.66 11.68 -21.70
N TYR A 177 -12.29 10.53 -21.40
CA TYR A 177 -13.73 10.33 -21.63
C TYR A 177 -14.60 11.31 -20.85
N ASP A 178 -14.24 11.57 -19.60
CA ASP A 178 -14.91 12.58 -18.76
C ASP A 178 -14.82 13.97 -19.39
N LEU A 179 -13.61 14.40 -19.80
CA LEU A 179 -13.38 15.68 -20.44
C LEU A 179 -14.20 15.82 -21.72
N VAL A 180 -14.16 14.83 -22.61
CA VAL A 180 -14.94 14.83 -23.86
C VAL A 180 -16.44 14.92 -23.57
N SER A 181 -16.93 14.10 -22.63
CA SER A 181 -18.36 14.11 -22.27
C SER A 181 -18.81 15.46 -21.71
N TYR A 182 -17.96 16.15 -20.94
CA TYR A 182 -18.22 17.50 -20.48
C TYR A 182 -18.27 18.51 -21.63
N LEU A 183 -17.31 18.47 -22.55
CA LEU A 183 -17.23 19.41 -23.67
C LEU A 183 -18.41 19.26 -24.64
N VAL A 184 -18.87 18.02 -24.86
CA VAL A 184 -20.07 17.74 -25.65
C VAL A 184 -21.31 18.31 -24.95
N GLU A 185 -21.49 18.05 -23.64
CA GLU A 185 -22.63 18.58 -22.90
C GLU A 185 -22.60 20.12 -22.82
N LEU A 186 -21.42 20.71 -22.62
CA LEU A 186 -21.22 22.15 -22.61
C LEU A 186 -21.66 22.78 -23.95
N GLY A 187 -21.23 22.19 -25.06
CA GLY A 187 -21.58 22.64 -26.41
C GLY A 187 -23.06 22.48 -26.75
N GLN A 188 -23.73 21.47 -26.19
CA GLN A 188 -25.17 21.21 -26.38
C GLN A 188 -26.05 22.09 -25.48
N ALA A 189 -25.58 22.45 -24.28
CA ALA A 189 -26.31 23.28 -23.34
C ALA A 189 -26.47 24.73 -23.82
N GLY A 190 -25.52 25.22 -24.61
CA GLY A 190 -25.47 26.58 -25.12
C GLY A 190 -24.90 27.60 -24.10
N PRO A 191 -24.56 28.82 -24.55
CA PRO A 191 -23.94 29.85 -23.70
C PRO A 191 -24.77 30.24 -22.47
N GLU A 192 -26.11 30.28 -22.60
CA GLU A 192 -27.02 30.68 -21.52
C GLU A 192 -27.03 29.67 -20.35
N ASN A 193 -26.78 28.39 -20.61
CA ASN A 193 -26.83 27.33 -19.59
C ASN A 193 -25.45 26.85 -19.13
N ALA A 194 -24.37 27.30 -19.78
CA ALA A 194 -22.99 26.90 -19.45
C ALA A 194 -22.62 27.14 -17.97
N ALA A 195 -23.19 28.18 -17.33
CA ALA A 195 -22.95 28.48 -15.93
C ALA A 195 -23.40 27.36 -14.97
N ARG A 196 -24.45 26.59 -15.32
CA ARG A 196 -24.95 25.45 -14.51
C ARG A 196 -24.02 24.24 -14.53
N LEU A 197 -23.16 24.13 -15.54
CA LEU A 197 -22.22 23.03 -15.71
C LEU A 197 -20.87 23.31 -15.05
N LYS A 198 -20.68 24.50 -14.47
CA LYS A 198 -19.49 24.82 -13.70
C LYS A 198 -19.47 23.99 -12.41
N PRO A 199 -18.34 23.33 -12.08
CA PRO A 199 -18.22 22.61 -10.83
C PRO A 199 -18.18 23.60 -9.66
N ASP A 200 -18.57 23.12 -8.48
CA ASP A 200 -18.49 23.92 -7.25
C ASP A 200 -17.06 24.42 -7.02
N VAL A 201 -16.91 25.69 -6.68
CA VAL A 201 -15.59 26.33 -6.47
C VAL A 201 -14.78 25.57 -5.41
N SER A 202 -15.41 24.98 -4.39
CA SER A 202 -14.74 24.17 -3.38
C SER A 202 -14.05 22.91 -3.94
N LEU A 203 -14.50 22.39 -5.08
CA LEU A 203 -13.88 21.26 -5.79
C LEU A 203 -12.70 21.70 -6.68
N LEU A 204 -12.58 23.00 -6.95
CA LEU A 204 -11.52 23.60 -7.77
C LEU A 204 -10.42 24.26 -6.94
N VAL A 205 -10.73 24.67 -5.70
CA VAL A 205 -9.78 25.33 -4.82
C VAL A 205 -8.82 24.30 -4.25
N PRO A 206 -7.52 24.33 -4.61
CA PRO A 206 -6.57 23.48 -3.92
C PRO A 206 -6.53 23.94 -2.44
N PRO A 207 -6.34 23.02 -1.46
CA PRO A 207 -6.47 23.35 -0.05
C PRO A 207 -5.63 24.60 0.33
N PRO A 208 -6.07 25.43 1.29
CA PRO A 208 -5.36 26.64 1.64
C PRO A 208 -3.92 26.32 2.04
N LEU A 209 -2.97 27.18 1.63
CA LEU A 209 -1.58 27.05 2.06
C LEU A 209 -1.48 27.24 3.59
N PRO A 210 -0.51 26.61 4.26
CA PRO A 210 -0.29 26.83 5.68
C PRO A 210 -0.10 28.33 5.99
N ALA A 211 -0.70 28.80 7.09
CA ALA A 211 -0.71 30.23 7.45
C ALA A 211 0.69 30.86 7.57
N TYR A 212 1.74 30.06 7.81
CA TYR A 212 3.10 30.57 7.89
C TYR A 212 3.66 31.05 6.54
N GLU A 213 3.12 30.60 5.39
CA GLU A 213 3.63 30.96 4.05
C GLU A 213 3.51 32.46 3.76
N SER A 214 2.61 33.19 4.42
CA SER A 214 2.43 34.64 4.25
C SER A 214 3.35 35.52 5.11
N ASP A 215 4.11 34.96 6.06
CA ASP A 215 4.98 35.71 7.00
C ASP A 215 6.41 35.12 7.05
N LEU A 216 6.94 34.66 5.91
CA LEU A 216 8.26 34.04 5.84
C LEU A 216 9.41 35.05 5.76
N ASN A 217 10.46 34.78 6.54
CA ASN A 217 11.75 35.44 6.47
C ASN A 217 12.61 34.83 5.34
N HIS A 218 12.27 35.16 4.09
CA HIS A 218 12.96 34.67 2.90
C HIS A 218 14.47 35.01 2.92
N ALA A 219 14.83 36.24 3.29
CA ALA A 219 16.22 36.67 3.38
C ALA A 219 17.01 35.84 4.42
N GLY A 220 16.40 35.53 5.56
CA GLY A 220 16.99 34.67 6.59
C GLY A 220 17.22 33.24 6.12
N LEU A 221 16.28 32.66 5.36
CA LEU A 221 16.39 31.32 4.77
C LEU A 221 17.54 31.25 3.75
N ILE A 222 17.66 32.25 2.87
CA ILE A 222 18.75 32.34 1.90
C ILE A 222 20.12 32.55 2.58
N ARG A 223 20.19 33.42 3.60
CA ARG A 223 21.43 33.63 4.39
C ARG A 223 21.92 32.39 5.13
N SER A 224 21.07 31.38 5.31
CA SER A 224 21.45 30.12 5.99
C SER A 224 22.04 29.05 5.07
N TRP A 225 22.26 29.35 3.79
CA TRP A 225 22.83 28.41 2.85
C TRP A 225 24.30 28.08 3.15
N ASP A 226 24.61 26.79 3.22
CA ASP A 226 25.93 26.21 3.44
C ASP A 226 26.09 24.89 2.65
N ALA A 227 27.22 24.20 2.79
CA ALA A 227 27.41 22.90 2.14
C ALA A 227 26.35 21.86 2.55
N ARG A 228 25.80 21.94 3.77
CA ARG A 228 24.78 20.99 4.26
C ARG A 228 23.43 21.25 3.60
N SER A 229 23.01 22.51 3.42
CA SER A 229 21.80 22.83 2.68
C SER A 229 21.89 22.37 1.22
N ARG A 230 23.04 22.52 0.58
CA ARG A 230 23.26 22.01 -0.79
C ARG A 230 23.11 20.49 -0.87
N ASN A 231 23.68 19.75 0.08
CA ASN A 231 23.58 18.28 0.10
C ASN A 231 22.15 17.79 0.35
N ARG A 232 21.41 18.44 1.28
CA ARG A 232 19.97 18.14 1.48
C ARG A 232 19.16 18.46 0.22
N GLY A 233 19.46 19.58 -0.42
CA GLY A 233 18.85 19.99 -1.69
C GLY A 233 19.07 18.98 -2.81
N LYS A 234 20.29 18.43 -2.93
CA LYS A 234 20.61 17.37 -3.88
C LYS A 234 19.77 16.13 -3.65
N ALA A 235 19.74 15.63 -2.41
CA ALA A 235 18.96 14.43 -2.08
C ALA A 235 17.48 14.59 -2.41
N LEU A 236 16.91 15.77 -2.10
CA LEU A 236 15.53 16.10 -2.45
C LEU A 236 15.32 16.19 -3.98
N TYR A 237 16.22 16.86 -4.71
CA TYR A 237 16.16 16.95 -6.16
C TYR A 237 16.19 15.56 -6.83
N ASP A 238 17.11 14.70 -6.41
CA ASP A 238 17.25 13.34 -6.93
C ASP A 238 16.03 12.47 -6.62
N SER A 239 15.34 12.73 -5.50
CA SER A 239 14.15 11.96 -5.12
C SER A 239 12.85 12.43 -5.79
N LEU A 240 12.72 13.73 -6.11
CA LEU A 240 11.43 14.34 -6.45
C LEU A 240 11.44 15.17 -7.75
N CYS A 241 12.55 15.83 -8.09
CA CYS A 241 12.60 16.80 -9.19
C CYS A 241 13.24 16.25 -10.46
N VAL A 242 14.21 15.33 -10.31
CA VAL A 242 15.04 14.82 -11.41
C VAL A 242 14.23 14.13 -12.49
N ASN A 243 13.14 13.44 -12.13
CA ASN A 243 12.29 12.74 -13.08
C ASN A 243 11.73 13.69 -14.14
N CYS A 244 11.31 14.89 -13.73
CA CYS A 244 10.72 15.88 -14.63
C CYS A 244 11.76 16.77 -15.31
N HIS A 245 12.78 17.22 -14.59
CA HIS A 245 13.74 18.23 -15.07
C HIS A 245 15.05 17.65 -15.62
N GLY A 246 15.27 16.34 -15.41
CA GLY A 246 16.46 15.63 -15.86
C GLY A 246 17.71 15.96 -15.07
N THR A 247 18.83 15.51 -15.62
CA THR A 247 20.19 15.81 -15.16
C THR A 247 20.93 16.60 -16.24
N LEU A 248 22.24 16.83 -16.03
CA LEU A 248 23.08 17.39 -17.07
C LEU A 248 23.18 16.46 -18.29
N ALA A 249 23.24 15.14 -18.04
CA ALA A 249 23.44 14.13 -19.08
C ALA A 249 22.14 13.67 -19.75
N GLU A 250 21.04 13.64 -19.00
CA GLU A 250 19.77 13.03 -19.43
C GLU A 250 18.62 14.01 -19.30
N ALA A 251 17.76 14.07 -20.31
CA ALA A 251 16.53 14.87 -20.25
C ALA A 251 15.53 14.23 -19.29
N GLY A 252 14.75 15.05 -18.59
CA GLY A 252 13.62 14.57 -17.81
C GLY A 252 12.48 14.07 -18.69
N SER A 253 11.54 13.34 -18.08
CA SER A 253 10.40 12.73 -18.76
C SER A 253 9.36 13.72 -19.26
N LEU A 254 9.40 14.99 -18.83
CA LEU A 254 8.46 16.03 -19.26
C LEU A 254 9.08 16.91 -20.37
N PRO A 255 8.57 16.84 -21.63
CA PRO A 255 9.18 17.55 -22.77
C PRO A 255 9.27 19.07 -22.62
N ASN A 256 8.35 19.68 -21.87
CA ASN A 256 8.27 21.12 -21.63
C ASN A 256 8.82 21.55 -20.26
N ALA A 257 9.34 20.62 -19.46
CA ALA A 257 10.00 20.98 -18.21
C ALA A 257 11.32 21.67 -18.52
N ILE A 258 11.61 22.75 -17.79
CA ILE A 258 12.86 23.47 -17.95
C ILE A 258 14.02 22.56 -17.57
N ARG A 259 14.97 22.39 -18.49
CA ARG A 259 16.28 21.84 -18.17
C ARG A 259 17.10 22.94 -17.54
N PHE A 260 17.48 22.78 -16.28
CA PHE A 260 18.13 23.88 -15.55
C PHE A 260 19.50 24.26 -16.11
N ALA A 261 20.20 23.32 -16.77
CA ALA A 261 21.53 23.55 -17.32
C ALA A 261 21.55 24.50 -18.53
N ASP A 262 20.45 24.66 -19.27
CA ASP A 262 20.41 25.35 -20.57
C ASP A 262 19.07 26.05 -20.89
N GLY A 263 18.01 25.79 -20.14
CA GLY A 263 16.67 26.35 -20.37
C GLY A 263 16.44 27.75 -19.77
N GLU A 264 15.48 28.48 -20.31
CA GLU A 264 15.12 29.84 -19.88
C GLU A 264 13.92 29.85 -18.93
N PHE A 265 14.03 30.56 -17.79
CA PHE A 265 12.97 30.61 -16.77
C PHE A 265 11.87 31.59 -17.17
N LYS A 266 10.63 31.09 -17.25
CA LYS A 266 9.45 31.89 -17.63
C LYS A 266 8.74 32.56 -16.45
N ASN A 267 9.07 32.20 -15.20
CA ASN A 267 8.47 32.76 -13.98
C ASN A 267 9.51 33.40 -13.05
N GLY A 268 10.63 33.86 -13.60
CA GLY A 268 11.78 34.35 -12.86
C GLY A 268 12.73 33.24 -12.42
N SER A 269 14.04 33.51 -12.48
CA SER A 269 15.12 32.57 -12.11
C SER A 269 15.75 32.86 -10.74
N ASP A 270 15.37 33.96 -10.10
CA ASP A 270 15.88 34.33 -8.79
C ASP A 270 15.30 33.42 -7.68
N PRO A 271 16.00 33.26 -6.53
CA PRO A 271 15.59 32.34 -5.47
C PRO A 271 14.14 32.48 -4.99
N TYR A 272 13.61 33.70 -4.91
CA TYR A 272 12.25 33.95 -4.45
C TYR A 272 11.20 33.61 -5.51
N SER A 273 11.48 33.89 -6.79
CA SER A 273 10.65 33.47 -7.90
C SER A 273 10.57 31.93 -8.05
N LEU A 274 11.69 31.24 -7.84
CA LEU A 274 11.73 29.79 -7.75
C LEU A 274 10.92 29.27 -6.56
N TYR A 275 11.03 29.92 -5.40
CA TYR A 275 10.24 29.56 -4.22
C TYR A 275 8.74 29.67 -4.47
N LYS A 276 8.29 30.76 -5.12
CA LYS A 276 6.88 30.95 -5.49
C LYS A 276 6.40 29.85 -6.44
N THR A 277 7.22 29.50 -7.41
CA THR A 277 6.94 28.43 -8.39
C THR A 277 6.79 27.07 -7.71
N ILE A 278 7.71 26.71 -6.80
CA ILE A 278 7.61 25.45 -6.04
C ILE A 278 6.38 25.44 -5.11
N THR A 279 6.02 26.60 -4.54
CA THR A 279 4.93 26.71 -3.55
C THR A 279 3.54 26.72 -4.16
N HIS A 280 3.35 27.42 -5.27
CA HIS A 280 2.04 27.60 -5.90
C HIS A 280 1.85 26.73 -7.14
N GLY A 281 2.93 26.11 -7.62
CA GLY A 281 2.97 25.57 -8.97
C GLY A 281 3.17 26.68 -10.00
N TYR A 282 3.47 26.29 -11.24
CA TYR A 282 3.51 27.19 -12.38
C TYR A 282 3.35 26.40 -13.67
N LYS A 283 2.34 26.75 -14.47
CA LYS A 283 1.95 26.00 -15.68
C LYS A 283 1.77 24.50 -15.36
N MET A 284 2.53 23.63 -16.01
CA MET A 284 2.46 22.18 -15.81
C MET A 284 3.14 21.68 -14.52
N MET A 285 3.87 22.54 -13.79
CA MET A 285 4.49 22.16 -12.52
C MET A 285 3.47 22.28 -11.39
N LEU A 286 3.11 21.15 -10.77
CA LEU A 286 2.27 21.12 -9.57
C LEU A 286 2.99 21.71 -8.35
N SER A 287 2.21 22.29 -7.43
CA SER A 287 2.73 22.81 -6.16
C SER A 287 3.33 21.69 -5.30
N GLN A 288 4.56 21.87 -4.82
CA GLN A 288 5.26 20.92 -3.94
C GLN A 288 4.97 21.22 -2.48
N ARG A 289 3.73 20.94 -2.07
CA ARG A 289 3.18 21.27 -0.73
C ARG A 289 3.74 20.38 0.39
N GLN A 290 4.29 19.23 0.03
CA GLN A 290 4.95 18.30 0.94
C GLN A 290 6.31 18.80 1.44
N LEU A 291 6.91 19.81 0.79
CA LEU A 291 8.17 20.41 1.21
C LEU A 291 7.94 21.59 2.16
N VAL A 292 8.64 21.64 3.29
CA VAL A 292 8.64 22.82 4.16
C VAL A 292 9.52 23.94 3.56
N PRO A 293 9.39 25.21 3.98
CA PRO A 293 10.11 26.33 3.36
C PRO A 293 11.63 26.14 3.26
N GLN A 294 12.26 25.58 4.31
CA GLN A 294 13.69 25.27 4.28
C GLN A 294 14.05 24.22 3.22
N GLN A 295 13.25 23.16 3.06
CA GLN A 295 13.49 22.12 2.04
C GLN A 295 13.36 22.68 0.62
N LYS A 296 12.37 23.56 0.37
CA LYS A 296 12.22 24.26 -0.92
C LYS A 296 13.48 25.09 -1.23
N TYR A 297 13.97 25.86 -0.26
CA TYR A 297 15.18 26.65 -0.42
C TYR A 297 16.47 25.82 -0.51
N ASP A 298 16.54 24.65 0.13
CA ASP A 298 17.66 23.71 -0.01
C ASP A 298 17.74 23.19 -1.46
N VAL A 299 16.60 22.79 -2.06
CA VAL A 299 16.54 22.37 -3.48
C VAL A 299 16.93 23.51 -4.41
N ILE A 300 16.42 24.73 -4.16
CA ILE A 300 16.79 25.93 -4.93
C ILE A 300 18.30 26.19 -4.85
N HIS A 301 18.90 26.06 -3.66
CA HIS A 301 20.34 26.20 -3.48
C HIS A 301 21.12 25.19 -4.34
N TYR A 302 20.70 23.93 -4.33
CA TYR A 302 21.30 22.89 -5.15
C TYR A 302 21.17 23.20 -6.65
N ILE A 303 19.97 23.54 -7.14
CA ILE A 303 19.75 23.87 -8.56
C ILE A 303 20.69 24.99 -9.02
N ARG A 304 20.78 26.05 -8.21
CA ARG A 304 21.61 27.21 -8.51
C ARG A 304 23.09 26.87 -8.60
N GLU A 305 23.62 26.13 -7.63
CA GLU A 305 25.05 25.82 -7.56
C GLU A 305 25.46 24.65 -8.47
N ALA A 306 24.57 23.70 -8.75
CA ALA A 306 24.87 22.52 -9.57
C ALA A 306 24.57 22.71 -11.06
N TYR A 307 23.61 23.56 -11.42
CA TYR A 307 23.20 23.76 -12.82
C TYR A 307 23.38 25.20 -13.28
N LEU A 308 22.75 26.18 -12.60
CA LEU A 308 22.71 27.55 -13.13
C LEU A 308 24.08 28.21 -13.18
N LYS A 309 24.81 28.19 -12.06
CA LYS A 309 26.13 28.82 -11.95
C LYS A 309 27.18 28.22 -12.91
N PRO A 310 27.33 26.88 -13.03
CA PRO A 310 28.32 26.30 -13.95
C PRO A 310 27.87 26.22 -15.42
N HIS A 311 26.57 26.17 -15.72
CA HIS A 311 26.08 25.82 -17.06
C HIS A 311 25.09 26.82 -17.67
N ASN A 312 24.36 27.60 -16.85
CA ASN A 312 23.31 28.52 -17.30
C ASN A 312 23.46 29.93 -16.69
N ALA A 313 24.61 30.55 -16.94
CA ALA A 313 24.98 31.80 -16.29
C ALA A 313 24.03 32.97 -16.60
N SER A 314 23.36 32.97 -17.75
CA SER A 314 22.38 34.01 -18.13
C SER A 314 21.13 34.00 -17.24
N GLN A 315 20.83 32.87 -16.61
CA GLN A 315 19.71 32.71 -15.69
C GLN A 315 20.15 32.77 -14.22
N PHE A 316 21.45 32.86 -13.93
CA PHE A 316 21.98 32.91 -12.57
C PHE A 316 21.94 34.33 -11.99
N THR A 317 21.07 34.56 -11.01
CA THR A 317 20.99 35.84 -10.27
C THR A 317 22.00 35.89 -9.13
N ASN A 318 22.82 36.93 -9.01
CA ASN A 318 23.66 37.14 -7.82
C ASN A 318 22.82 37.55 -6.60
N ILE A 319 23.19 37.05 -5.42
CA ILE A 319 22.51 37.38 -4.16
C ILE A 319 23.39 38.35 -3.39
N ASP A 320 23.05 39.63 -3.46
CA ASP A 320 23.69 40.70 -2.70
C ASP A 320 22.73 41.28 -1.64
N ASP A 321 23.22 42.25 -0.85
CA ASP A 321 22.41 42.89 0.18
C ASP A 321 21.20 43.65 -0.39
N ALA A 322 21.30 44.16 -1.61
CA ALA A 322 20.19 44.83 -2.28
C ALA A 322 19.07 43.85 -2.63
N TYR A 323 19.41 42.67 -3.17
CA TYR A 323 18.45 41.60 -3.43
C TYR A 323 17.81 41.12 -2.12
N LEU A 324 18.61 40.83 -1.09
CA LEU A 324 18.08 40.38 0.21
C LEU A 324 17.15 41.42 0.86
N ALA A 325 17.43 42.71 0.68
CA ALA A 325 16.57 43.80 1.16
C ALA A 325 15.26 43.95 0.35
N SER A 326 15.25 43.51 -0.92
CA SER A 326 14.07 43.54 -1.80
C SER A 326 13.04 42.45 -1.51
N LEU A 327 13.43 41.41 -0.75
CA LEU A 327 12.56 40.29 -0.43
C LEU A 327 11.44 40.67 0.55
N PRO A 328 10.26 40.01 0.49
CA PRO A 328 9.20 40.21 1.47
C PRO A 328 9.73 40.02 2.89
N LYS A 329 9.35 40.95 3.78
CA LYS A 329 9.69 40.89 5.19
C LYS A 329 8.74 39.95 5.89
N GLY A 330 9.28 38.99 6.62
CA GLY A 330 8.52 38.12 7.49
C GLY A 330 9.33 37.70 8.71
N LYS A 331 8.66 37.14 9.71
CA LYS A 331 9.27 36.72 10.99
C LYS A 331 9.49 35.22 11.09
N LEU A 332 8.74 34.42 10.34
CA LEU A 332 8.72 32.96 10.45
C LEU A 332 9.71 32.30 9.48
N ARG A 333 10.19 31.09 9.80
CA ARG A 333 10.98 30.27 8.85
C ARG A 333 10.18 29.06 8.33
N GLY A 334 8.91 28.96 8.71
CA GLY A 334 8.12 27.73 8.61
C GLY A 334 8.55 26.69 9.66
N PRO A 335 7.90 25.51 9.68
CA PRO A 335 8.31 24.40 10.52
C PRO A 335 9.71 23.90 10.12
N ALA A 336 10.49 23.43 11.09
CA ALA A 336 11.77 22.79 10.81
C ALA A 336 11.55 21.53 9.95
N PRO A 337 12.45 21.19 9.01
CA PRO A 337 12.45 19.90 8.35
C PRO A 337 12.61 18.81 9.41
N ILE A 338 11.52 18.14 9.75
CA ILE A 338 11.59 17.02 10.67
C ILE A 338 12.03 15.83 9.84
N LYS A 339 13.27 15.37 10.03
CA LYS A 339 13.59 13.96 9.73
C LYS A 339 12.87 13.15 10.81
N SER A 340 11.57 12.98 10.66
CA SER A 340 10.82 12.07 11.50
C SER A 340 10.97 10.69 10.91
N GLU A 341 11.32 9.73 11.76
CA GLU A 341 11.30 8.32 11.44
C GLU A 341 10.22 7.73 12.36
N PRO A 342 8.92 7.86 12.00
CA PRO A 342 7.82 7.61 12.94
C PRO A 342 7.85 6.20 13.55
N TRP A 343 8.38 5.24 12.82
CA TRP A 343 8.62 3.88 13.32
C TRP A 343 9.66 3.85 14.44
N SER A 344 10.77 4.59 14.34
CA SER A 344 11.82 4.60 15.38
C SER A 344 11.42 5.42 16.61
N GLU A 345 10.47 6.34 16.44
CA GLU A 345 9.97 7.20 17.51
C GLU A 345 8.79 6.60 18.29
N MET A 346 8.09 5.62 17.71
CA MET A 346 6.91 5.00 18.31
C MET A 346 7.26 4.27 19.61
N ASP A 347 6.42 4.46 20.62
CA ASP A 347 6.49 3.69 21.86
C ASP A 347 5.79 2.35 21.65
N TYR A 348 6.58 1.28 21.44
CA TYR A 348 6.08 -0.08 21.29
C TYR A 348 5.79 -0.79 22.63
N GLY A 349 5.92 -0.12 23.78
CA GLY A 349 5.90 -0.75 25.10
C GLY A 349 7.25 -1.36 25.50
N PRO A 350 7.30 -2.19 26.56
CA PRO A 350 8.56 -2.70 27.11
C PRO A 350 9.20 -3.81 26.24
N PHE A 351 8.45 -4.35 25.28
CA PHE A 351 8.94 -5.35 24.33
C PHE A 351 8.48 -5.06 22.90
N LEU A 352 9.19 -5.64 21.92
CA LEU A 352 8.75 -5.73 20.54
C LEU A 352 9.04 -7.14 20.03
N ILE A 353 8.03 -7.78 19.44
CA ILE A 353 8.18 -9.09 18.81
C ILE A 353 8.48 -8.90 17.33
N SER A 354 9.56 -9.51 16.85
CA SER A 354 9.95 -9.47 15.44
C SER A 354 10.92 -10.60 15.08
N THR A 355 11.32 -10.62 13.80
CA THR A 355 12.47 -11.41 13.35
C THR A 355 13.72 -10.54 13.44
N TYR A 356 14.68 -10.98 14.25
CA TYR A 356 15.92 -10.24 14.49
C TYR A 356 17.15 -11.02 14.04
N GLU A 357 18.02 -10.38 13.27
CA GLU A 357 19.41 -10.81 13.09
C GLU A 357 20.24 -10.33 14.29
N MET A 358 20.83 -11.25 15.04
CA MET A 358 21.83 -10.90 16.06
C MET A 358 23.14 -10.55 15.35
N ALA A 359 23.60 -9.32 15.54
CA ALA A 359 24.83 -8.82 14.94
C ALA A 359 25.46 -7.71 15.78
N GLY A 360 26.77 -7.83 16.05
CA GLY A 360 27.57 -6.76 16.65
C GLY A 360 28.09 -5.75 15.63
N LEU A 361 28.74 -4.68 16.11
CA LEU A 361 29.28 -3.57 15.31
C LEU A 361 30.15 -4.00 14.11
N ASN A 362 30.88 -5.12 14.24
CA ASN A 362 31.82 -5.59 13.23
C ASN A 362 31.24 -6.66 12.27
N LYS A 363 29.95 -7.02 12.39
CA LYS A 363 29.35 -8.03 11.50
C LYS A 363 29.34 -7.49 10.07
N ALA A 364 29.72 -8.35 9.11
CA ALA A 364 29.75 -8.00 7.69
C ALA A 364 28.39 -7.49 7.19
N ALA A 365 28.43 -6.73 6.08
CA ALA A 365 27.24 -6.36 5.34
C ALA A 365 26.44 -7.61 4.95
N ARG A 366 25.11 -7.48 4.89
CA ARG A 366 24.24 -8.58 4.43
C ARG A 366 24.68 -9.05 3.04
N PRO A 367 24.78 -10.36 2.81
CA PRO A 367 25.15 -10.87 1.50
C PRO A 367 24.11 -10.41 0.47
N ALA A 368 24.60 -9.79 -0.62
CA ALA A 368 23.78 -9.59 -1.80
C ALA A 368 23.71 -10.90 -2.60
N ILE A 369 22.64 -11.09 -3.37
CA ILE A 369 22.57 -12.19 -4.33
C ILE A 369 23.70 -11.98 -5.34
N SER A 370 24.54 -13.01 -5.52
CA SER A 370 25.69 -12.91 -6.41
C SER A 370 25.25 -12.73 -7.86
N LYS A 371 26.12 -12.13 -8.68
CA LYS A 371 25.84 -12.00 -10.11
C LYS A 371 25.71 -13.38 -10.76
N GLU A 372 26.55 -14.34 -10.39
CA GLU A 372 26.47 -15.70 -10.93
C GLU A 372 25.14 -16.38 -10.59
N GLU A 373 24.64 -16.21 -9.36
CA GLU A 373 23.34 -16.78 -8.98
C GLU A 373 22.18 -16.13 -9.72
N ASN A 374 22.22 -14.81 -9.93
CA ASN A 374 21.22 -14.13 -10.75
C ASN A 374 21.24 -14.63 -12.21
N GLU A 375 22.44 -14.79 -12.80
CA GLU A 375 22.59 -15.31 -14.16
C GLU A 375 22.17 -16.78 -14.28
N LEU A 376 22.48 -17.61 -13.27
CA LEU A 376 22.07 -19.01 -13.22
C LEU A 376 20.55 -19.14 -13.08
N ALA A 377 19.96 -18.42 -12.14
CA ALA A 377 18.53 -18.41 -11.89
C ALA A 377 17.73 -17.98 -13.14
N ALA A 378 18.22 -16.95 -13.85
CA ALA A 378 17.63 -16.51 -15.11
C ALA A 378 17.68 -17.59 -16.20
N ARG A 379 18.80 -18.32 -16.35
CA ARG A 379 18.89 -19.45 -17.31
C ARG A 379 17.97 -20.61 -16.95
N GLU A 380 17.77 -20.84 -15.66
CA GLU A 380 16.94 -21.94 -15.13
C GLU A 380 15.46 -21.57 -15.00
N GLY A 381 15.08 -20.31 -15.32
CA GLY A 381 13.70 -19.85 -15.21
C GLY A 381 13.14 -19.89 -13.79
N ARG A 382 14.01 -19.75 -12.78
CA ARG A 382 13.64 -19.78 -11.36
C ARG A 382 14.09 -18.51 -10.64
N PRO A 383 13.58 -18.23 -9.44
CA PRO A 383 14.13 -17.20 -8.58
C PRO A 383 15.56 -17.49 -8.11
N PRO A 384 16.40 -16.46 -7.91
CA PRO A 384 17.71 -16.63 -7.29
C PRO A 384 17.59 -17.12 -5.85
N ARG A 385 18.52 -17.99 -5.45
CA ARG A 385 18.65 -18.50 -4.09
C ARG A 385 19.21 -17.42 -3.17
N GLU A 386 18.55 -17.25 -2.03
CA GLU A 386 19.08 -16.48 -0.91
C GLU A 386 19.85 -17.44 -0.02
N THR A 387 21.18 -17.34 -0.03
CA THR A 387 22.04 -18.12 0.85
C THR A 387 22.52 -17.22 1.97
N TRP A 388 21.98 -17.43 3.16
CA TRP A 388 22.56 -16.89 4.38
C TRP A 388 23.75 -17.75 4.80
N PRO A 389 24.83 -17.14 5.34
CA PRO A 389 25.87 -17.89 6.04
C PRO A 389 25.25 -18.80 7.10
N THR A 390 25.73 -20.03 7.22
CA THR A 390 25.17 -21.03 8.16
C THR A 390 25.29 -20.59 9.62
N ASP A 391 26.22 -19.68 9.93
CA ASP A 391 26.43 -19.06 11.24
C ASP A 391 25.53 -17.84 11.49
N THR A 392 24.61 -17.50 10.57
CA THR A 392 23.70 -16.37 10.77
C THR A 392 22.71 -16.68 11.89
N ASN A 393 22.76 -15.89 12.96
CA ASN A 393 21.92 -16.07 14.13
C ASN A 393 20.63 -15.25 14.02
N PHE A 394 19.54 -15.90 13.60
CA PHE A 394 18.20 -15.29 13.63
C PHE A 394 17.43 -15.73 14.88
N ALA A 395 16.77 -14.78 15.53
CA ALA A 395 15.59 -15.04 16.34
C ALA A 395 14.36 -14.81 15.47
N TYR A 396 13.81 -15.88 14.88
CA TYR A 396 12.69 -15.76 13.93
C TYR A 396 11.43 -15.23 14.59
N LYS A 397 11.17 -15.68 15.82
CA LYS A 397 10.11 -15.15 16.68
C LYS A 397 10.72 -14.62 17.99
N GLY A 398 11.54 -13.59 17.84
CA GLY A 398 12.24 -12.95 18.94
C GLY A 398 11.33 -11.99 19.69
N ILE A 399 11.26 -12.13 21.01
CA ILE A 399 10.70 -11.17 21.94
C ILE A 399 11.88 -10.35 22.46
N ALA A 400 12.11 -9.18 21.86
CA ALA A 400 13.11 -8.25 22.36
C ALA A 400 12.52 -7.46 23.53
N ILE A 401 13.27 -7.32 24.62
CA ILE A 401 12.81 -6.71 25.88
C ILE A 401 13.79 -5.59 26.27
N ARG A 402 13.27 -4.42 26.62
CA ARG A 402 14.04 -3.31 27.21
C ARG A 402 14.35 -3.60 28.67
N LEU A 403 15.61 -3.45 29.07
CA LEU A 403 16.06 -3.71 30.46
C LEU A 403 16.48 -2.46 31.23
N ASP A 404 16.80 -1.37 30.54
CA ASP A 404 17.12 -0.10 31.19
C ASP A 404 15.87 0.69 31.58
N LYS A 405 15.96 1.41 32.70
CA LYS A 405 14.87 2.27 33.20
C LYS A 405 14.83 3.59 32.43
N GLY A 406 13.63 4.05 32.09
CA GLY A 406 13.46 5.37 31.48
C GLY A 406 12.06 5.57 30.92
N VAL A 407 11.81 6.78 30.41
CA VAL A 407 10.55 7.12 29.72
C VAL A 407 10.55 6.51 28.32
N GLY A 408 9.36 6.13 27.85
CA GLY A 408 9.12 5.56 26.52
C GLY A 408 9.34 4.05 26.45
N GLY A 409 9.02 3.47 25.30
CA GLY A 409 9.14 2.03 25.06
C GLY A 409 10.53 1.56 24.68
N ILE A 410 10.59 0.33 24.19
CA ILE A 410 11.81 -0.38 23.80
C ILE A 410 12.71 0.39 22.83
N ALA A 411 12.12 1.15 21.90
CA ALA A 411 12.86 1.95 20.93
C ALA A 411 13.72 3.06 21.56
N ALA A 412 13.32 3.56 22.74
CA ALA A 412 14.02 4.59 23.50
C ALA A 412 15.03 4.02 24.51
N GLY A 413 15.15 2.69 24.57
CA GLY A 413 16.07 2.00 25.47
C GLY A 413 17.55 2.16 25.11
N SER A 414 18.36 1.49 25.91
CA SER A 414 19.81 1.37 25.74
C SER A 414 20.35 -0.04 26.00
N HIS A 415 19.55 -0.91 26.63
CA HIS A 415 19.94 -2.29 26.95
C HIS A 415 18.77 -3.23 26.61
N TRP A 416 19.08 -4.27 25.84
CA TRP A 416 18.06 -5.19 25.33
C TRP A 416 18.52 -6.64 25.38
N ILE A 417 17.56 -7.53 25.50
CA ILE A 417 17.73 -8.97 25.39
C ILE A 417 16.63 -9.56 24.51
N ALA A 418 16.95 -10.56 23.70
CA ALA A 418 15.99 -11.24 22.84
C ALA A 418 15.78 -12.70 23.25
N LEU A 419 14.56 -13.05 23.65
CA LEU A 419 14.12 -14.43 23.86
C LEU A 419 13.50 -14.96 22.55
N ASP A 420 13.94 -16.10 22.05
CA ASP A 420 13.33 -16.75 20.88
C ASP A 420 12.31 -17.78 21.36
N HIS A 421 11.02 -17.49 21.16
CA HIS A 421 9.95 -18.29 21.73
C HIS A 421 9.63 -19.57 20.92
N ASP A 422 10.35 -19.85 19.82
CA ASP A 422 10.30 -21.16 19.19
C ASP A 422 11.20 -22.17 19.94
N THR A 423 12.26 -21.70 20.61
CA THR A 423 13.30 -22.55 21.21
C THR A 423 13.56 -22.30 22.69
N MET A 424 12.92 -21.29 23.29
CA MET A 424 13.14 -20.84 24.68
C MET A 424 14.60 -20.45 24.97
N ARG A 425 15.37 -20.08 23.94
CA ARG A 425 16.77 -19.64 24.09
C ARG A 425 16.85 -18.12 24.19
N ILE A 426 17.89 -17.63 24.85
CA ILE A 426 18.30 -16.23 24.71
C ILE A 426 19.15 -16.11 23.45
N ALA A 427 18.59 -15.48 22.43
CA ALA A 427 19.26 -15.31 21.13
C ALA A 427 20.47 -14.38 21.25
N GLY A 428 20.35 -13.31 22.04
CA GLY A 428 21.45 -12.41 22.36
C GLY A 428 21.04 -11.24 23.25
N ALA A 429 22.04 -10.54 23.79
CA ALA A 429 21.88 -9.33 24.58
C ALA A 429 22.83 -8.24 24.06
N TRP A 430 22.32 -7.03 23.91
CA TRP A 430 23.07 -5.92 23.32
C TRP A 430 22.75 -4.59 23.98
N SER A 431 23.68 -3.64 23.86
CA SER A 431 23.50 -2.27 24.35
C SER A 431 23.97 -1.24 23.32
N GLY A 432 23.46 -0.02 23.42
CA GLY A 432 23.96 1.08 22.60
C GLY A 432 22.90 2.13 22.31
N LYS A 433 23.19 2.98 21.31
CA LYS A 433 22.25 3.98 20.83
C LYS A 433 21.52 3.46 19.60
N GLY A 434 20.21 3.36 19.72
CA GLY A 434 19.35 2.76 18.71
C GLY A 434 19.14 1.29 19.03
N PHE A 435 17.88 0.87 19.03
CA PHE A 435 17.47 -0.48 19.34
C PHE A 435 17.85 -1.46 18.22
N ILE A 436 17.51 -1.12 16.97
CA ILE A 436 17.74 -1.89 15.75
C ILE A 436 17.99 -0.94 14.57
N ASP A 437 18.37 -1.49 13.41
CA ASP A 437 18.58 -0.71 12.18
C ASP A 437 17.29 -0.19 11.51
N TRP A 438 16.12 -0.61 12.01
CA TRP A 438 14.78 -0.30 11.49
C TRP A 438 14.59 -0.60 9.99
N LYS A 439 15.41 -1.48 9.42
CA LYS A 439 15.29 -1.88 8.02
C LYS A 439 14.26 -3.00 7.91
N GLY A 440 13.18 -2.75 7.20
CA GLY A 440 12.17 -3.77 6.93
C GLY A 440 10.88 -3.17 6.41
N ILE A 441 10.10 -4.01 5.74
CA ILE A 441 8.89 -3.62 5.02
C ILE A 441 7.82 -2.97 5.94
N LEU A 442 7.79 -3.34 7.22
CA LEU A 442 6.87 -2.78 8.22
C LEU A 442 7.28 -1.35 8.64
N PHE A 443 8.58 -1.09 8.71
CA PHE A 443 9.16 0.14 9.24
C PHE A 443 9.40 1.15 8.13
N ASN A 444 10.56 1.06 7.46
CA ASN A 444 10.99 2.01 6.45
C ASN A 444 10.61 1.61 5.02
N GLY A 445 9.88 0.51 4.82
CA GLY A 445 9.42 0.04 3.51
C GLY A 445 10.47 -0.73 2.69
N ASN A 446 11.66 -0.98 3.25
CA ASN A 446 12.69 -1.74 2.53
C ASN A 446 12.28 -3.20 2.32
N HIS A 447 12.48 -3.69 1.10
CA HIS A 447 12.23 -5.07 0.72
C HIS A 447 13.47 -5.94 1.00
N ALA A 448 13.28 -7.25 1.12
CA ALA A 448 14.32 -8.27 1.25
C ALA A 448 15.30 -8.08 2.44
N VAL A 449 14.85 -7.39 3.50
CA VAL A 449 15.65 -7.20 4.71
C VAL A 449 14.79 -7.37 5.96
N THR A 450 15.38 -7.99 6.98
CA THR A 450 14.82 -8.09 8.33
C THR A 450 15.60 -7.20 9.28
N PRO A 451 15.03 -6.73 10.40
CA PRO A 451 15.76 -5.97 11.41
C PRO A 451 17.02 -6.67 11.91
N ARG A 452 18.08 -5.88 12.11
CA ARG A 452 19.32 -6.31 12.77
C ARG A 452 19.58 -5.46 14.00
N THR A 453 20.13 -6.08 15.04
CA THR A 453 20.59 -5.36 16.24
C THR A 453 21.65 -4.32 15.88
N VAL A 454 21.69 -3.21 16.62
CA VAL A 454 22.72 -2.17 16.47
C VAL A 454 23.34 -1.86 17.81
N GLY A 455 24.63 -1.52 17.81
CA GLY A 455 25.41 -1.36 19.04
C GLY A 455 26.24 -2.59 19.38
N ASP A 456 26.61 -2.69 20.64
CA ASP A 456 27.50 -3.69 21.18
C ASP A 456 26.71 -4.95 21.55
N LEU A 457 26.91 -6.01 20.78
CA LEU A 457 26.38 -7.34 21.10
C LEU A 457 27.30 -7.98 22.13
N HIS A 458 26.84 -8.09 23.37
CA HIS A 458 27.64 -8.58 24.51
C HIS A 458 27.76 -10.09 24.50
N PHE A 459 26.68 -10.79 24.14
CA PHE A 459 26.71 -12.23 23.88
C PHE A 459 25.57 -12.64 22.96
N GLU A 460 25.75 -13.79 22.31
CA GLU A 460 24.72 -14.44 21.53
C GLU A 460 24.80 -15.96 21.69
N SER A 461 23.65 -16.62 21.61
CA SER A 461 23.60 -18.09 21.54
C SER A 461 23.40 -18.51 20.10
N LEU A 462 23.95 -19.67 19.69
CA LEU A 462 23.63 -20.25 18.39
C LEU A 462 22.15 -20.70 18.32
N PRO A 463 21.53 -20.72 17.14
CA PRO A 463 20.19 -21.28 16.94
C PRO A 463 20.07 -22.71 17.46
N GLY A 464 19.00 -23.00 18.20
CA GLY A 464 18.70 -24.34 18.73
C GLY A 464 18.02 -24.30 20.10
N PRO A 465 17.70 -25.46 20.69
CA PRO A 465 16.97 -25.55 21.95
C PRO A 465 17.68 -24.83 23.12
N GLY A 466 16.94 -23.99 23.85
CA GLY A 466 17.40 -23.38 25.11
C GLY A 466 17.38 -24.35 26.29
N TRP A 467 16.54 -25.38 26.22
CA TRP A 467 16.44 -26.47 27.19
C TRP A 467 16.76 -27.80 26.52
N ALA A 468 17.47 -28.67 27.21
CA ALA A 468 17.61 -30.06 26.77
C ALA A 468 16.26 -30.79 26.84
N HIS A 469 16.08 -31.80 26.00
CA HIS A 469 14.88 -32.62 26.03
C HIS A 469 14.76 -33.30 27.40
N PRO A 470 13.66 -33.14 28.15
CA PRO A 470 13.56 -33.61 29.54
C PRO A 470 13.82 -35.11 29.73
N ILE A 471 13.40 -35.93 28.77
CA ILE A 471 13.59 -37.39 28.81
C ILE A 471 15.00 -37.83 28.35
N THR A 472 15.52 -37.26 27.25
CA THR A 472 16.76 -37.76 26.62
C THR A 472 18.02 -36.98 27.02
N GLY A 473 17.85 -35.78 27.60
CA GLY A 473 18.95 -34.86 27.90
C GLY A 473 19.62 -34.27 26.66
N SER A 474 19.06 -34.45 25.47
CA SER A 474 19.65 -33.99 24.20
C SER A 474 19.31 -32.54 23.88
N PHE A 475 20.24 -31.85 23.20
CA PHE A 475 20.02 -30.54 22.59
C PHE A 475 19.90 -30.62 21.05
N GLU A 476 19.78 -31.84 20.49
CA GLU A 476 19.58 -32.01 19.06
C GLU A 476 18.25 -31.38 18.63
N ASP A 477 18.30 -30.44 17.70
CA ASP A 477 17.15 -29.66 17.26
C ASP A 477 16.22 -30.51 16.37
N PRO A 478 15.00 -30.86 16.81
CA PRO A 478 14.09 -31.74 16.08
C PRO A 478 13.19 -30.97 15.11
N ARG A 479 13.32 -29.64 15.05
CA ARG A 479 12.43 -28.79 14.26
C ARG A 479 12.58 -29.08 12.77
N MET A 480 11.52 -28.77 12.04
CA MET A 480 11.50 -28.98 10.59
C MET A 480 12.57 -28.12 9.91
N LEU A 481 13.35 -28.77 9.04
CA LEU A 481 14.31 -28.10 8.19
C LEU A 481 13.61 -27.57 6.94
N GLY A 482 13.73 -26.26 6.71
CA GLY A 482 13.32 -25.65 5.46
C GLY A 482 14.20 -26.11 4.29
N LYS A 483 13.81 -25.76 3.06
CA LYS A 483 14.59 -26.10 1.85
C LYS A 483 16.00 -25.53 1.82
N ASP A 484 16.29 -24.53 2.67
CA ASP A 484 17.61 -23.94 2.85
C ASP A 484 18.45 -24.65 3.94
N GLY A 485 17.91 -25.72 4.55
CA GLY A 485 18.57 -26.51 5.59
C GLY A 485 18.49 -25.93 6.99
N ARG A 486 17.72 -24.84 7.20
CA ARG A 486 17.59 -24.19 8.52
C ARG A 486 16.35 -24.68 9.25
N ALA A 487 16.43 -24.71 10.58
CA ALA A 487 15.34 -25.13 11.45
C ALA A 487 14.31 -24.01 11.67
N TYR A 488 13.02 -24.33 11.50
CA TYR A 488 11.91 -23.38 11.64
C TYR A 488 10.77 -23.91 12.52
N GLY A 489 10.07 -22.99 13.18
CA GLY A 489 8.89 -23.28 13.99
C GLY A 489 9.21 -23.65 15.43
N PRO A 490 8.19 -23.93 16.26
CA PRO A 490 8.40 -24.23 17.66
C PRO A 490 8.97 -25.63 17.88
N LEU A 491 9.63 -25.82 19.03
CA LEU A 491 9.93 -27.16 19.53
C LEU A 491 8.65 -27.99 19.74
N PRO A 492 8.74 -29.33 19.72
CA PRO A 492 7.65 -30.20 20.14
C PRO A 492 7.10 -29.80 21.52
N ARG A 493 5.76 -29.79 21.66
CA ARG A 493 5.07 -29.25 22.84
C ARG A 493 5.26 -30.05 24.13
N ASP A 494 5.67 -31.30 23.99
CA ASP A 494 6.09 -32.20 25.07
C ASP A 494 7.56 -31.94 25.50
N TRP A 495 8.37 -31.32 24.64
CA TRP A 495 9.68 -30.80 25.00
C TRP A 495 9.55 -29.42 25.63
N ALA A 496 9.08 -28.43 24.88
CA ALA A 496 8.90 -27.07 25.35
C ALA A 496 7.72 -26.38 24.66
N GLN A 497 6.92 -25.64 25.43
CA GLN A 497 5.73 -24.95 24.91
C GLN A 497 5.67 -23.53 25.46
N TYR A 498 5.79 -22.53 24.59
CA TYR A 498 5.50 -21.14 24.92
C TYR A 498 4.03 -20.97 25.31
N LYS A 499 3.75 -20.24 26.39
CA LYS A 499 2.40 -19.98 26.90
C LYS A 499 1.99 -18.52 26.76
N GLY A 500 2.95 -17.61 26.65
CA GLY A 500 2.67 -16.19 26.52
C GLY A 500 3.66 -15.34 27.30
N THR A 501 3.39 -14.05 27.35
CA THR A 501 4.21 -13.07 28.06
C THR A 501 3.34 -12.23 28.97
N TYR A 502 3.71 -12.15 30.25
CA TYR A 502 3.13 -11.22 31.20
C TYR A 502 3.88 -9.89 31.16
N LYS A 503 3.14 -8.82 31.42
CA LYS A 503 3.64 -7.48 31.63
C LYS A 503 3.20 -7.02 33.02
N HIS A 504 4.15 -6.50 33.80
CA HIS A 504 3.88 -5.90 35.10
C HIS A 504 4.68 -4.59 35.22
N GLY A 505 4.05 -3.47 34.88
CA GLY A 505 4.79 -2.22 34.69
C GLY A 505 5.82 -2.38 33.57
N ASP A 506 7.08 -2.04 33.81
CA ASP A 506 8.19 -2.20 32.87
C ASP A 506 8.76 -3.64 32.81
N ARG A 507 8.37 -4.52 33.74
CA ARG A 507 8.84 -5.90 33.79
C ARG A 507 8.08 -6.77 32.80
N VAL A 508 8.83 -7.56 32.03
CA VAL A 508 8.32 -8.55 31.09
C VAL A 508 8.71 -9.94 31.59
N ILE A 509 7.73 -10.84 31.69
CA ILE A 509 7.90 -12.21 32.21
C ILE A 509 7.41 -13.18 31.15
N ALA A 510 8.33 -13.95 30.56
CA ALA A 510 7.99 -15.02 29.66
C ALA A 510 7.43 -16.20 30.46
N SER A 511 6.35 -16.80 29.96
CA SER A 511 5.73 -18.00 30.51
C SER A 511 5.78 -19.11 29.48
N TYR A 512 6.30 -20.27 29.89
CA TYR A 512 6.38 -21.45 29.05
C TYR A 512 6.43 -22.72 29.91
N ARG A 513 6.33 -23.88 29.28
CA ARG A 513 6.47 -25.18 29.92
C ARG A 513 7.65 -25.94 29.32
N VAL A 514 8.40 -26.67 30.14
CA VAL A 514 9.46 -27.61 29.72
C VAL A 514 9.14 -28.99 30.27
N GLY A 515 8.82 -29.94 29.40
CA GLY A 515 8.20 -31.20 29.82
C GLY A 515 6.86 -30.94 30.51
N ASP A 516 6.79 -31.27 31.79
CA ASP A 516 5.65 -31.04 32.67
C ASP A 516 5.82 -29.87 33.65
N ALA A 517 6.98 -29.20 33.65
CA ALA A 517 7.26 -28.08 34.54
C ALA A 517 6.94 -26.73 33.89
N ASP A 518 6.09 -25.94 34.53
CA ASP A 518 5.88 -24.54 34.16
C ASP A 518 7.10 -23.70 34.56
N VAL A 519 7.46 -22.73 33.72
CA VAL A 519 8.60 -21.84 33.91
C VAL A 519 8.15 -20.40 33.70
N LEU A 520 8.46 -19.55 34.68
CA LEU A 520 8.43 -18.11 34.53
C LEU A 520 9.87 -17.61 34.42
N GLU A 521 10.13 -16.76 33.43
CA GLU A 521 11.46 -16.20 33.20
C GLU A 521 11.39 -14.69 33.01
N ALA A 522 12.21 -13.96 33.78
CA ALA A 522 12.34 -12.51 33.69
C ALA A 522 13.81 -12.10 33.56
N HIS A 523 14.03 -10.98 32.88
CA HIS A 523 15.36 -10.47 32.57
C HIS A 523 15.61 -9.13 33.24
N ALA A 524 16.87 -8.87 33.59
CA ALA A 524 17.31 -7.58 34.12
C ALA A 524 18.77 -7.31 33.70
N VAL A 525 19.19 -6.07 33.88
CA VAL A 525 20.60 -5.67 33.77
C VAL A 525 21.05 -5.04 35.07
N GLU A 526 22.24 -5.44 35.53
CA GLU A 526 22.93 -4.91 36.70
C GLU A 526 24.20 -4.20 36.24
N THR A 527 24.59 -3.14 36.95
CA THR A 527 25.87 -2.46 36.73
C THR A 527 26.71 -2.57 37.99
N HIS A 528 27.90 -3.16 37.87
CA HIS A 528 28.83 -3.29 38.99
C HIS A 528 30.23 -2.89 38.54
N ASP A 529 30.84 -1.89 39.18
CA ASP A 529 32.16 -1.34 38.80
C ASP A 529 32.28 -1.03 37.29
N ASP A 530 31.26 -0.36 36.72
CA ASP A 530 31.12 -0.05 35.28
C ASP A 530 30.98 -1.27 34.34
N ALA A 531 30.93 -2.49 34.86
CA ALA A 531 30.64 -3.70 34.09
C ALA A 531 29.13 -3.95 33.96
N THR A 532 28.71 -4.30 32.75
CA THR A 532 27.33 -4.72 32.46
C THR A 532 27.16 -6.21 32.75
N ILE A 533 26.24 -6.55 33.65
CA ILE A 533 25.91 -7.92 34.02
C ILE A 533 24.46 -8.18 33.64
N TRP A 534 24.22 -9.24 32.87
CA TRP A 534 22.90 -9.64 32.39
C TRP A 534 22.33 -10.70 33.32
N THR A 535 21.09 -10.50 33.75
CA THR A 535 20.47 -11.32 34.78
C THR A 535 19.25 -12.04 34.22
N ARG A 536 19.15 -13.35 34.46
CA ARG A 536 17.97 -14.18 34.17
C ARG A 536 17.45 -14.75 35.47
N THR A 537 16.23 -14.42 35.86
CA THR A 537 15.56 -15.05 37.01
C THR A 537 14.54 -16.04 36.51
N LEU A 538 14.61 -17.28 37.01
CA LEU A 538 13.73 -18.37 36.64
C LEU A 538 13.00 -18.89 37.88
N ASN A 539 11.70 -19.13 37.72
CA ASN A 539 10.88 -19.85 38.70
C ASN A 539 10.39 -21.11 37.98
N VAL A 540 10.90 -22.26 38.39
CA VAL A 540 10.64 -23.57 37.76
C VAL A 540 9.69 -24.34 38.67
N GLY A 541 8.53 -24.71 38.12
CA GLY A 541 7.53 -25.55 38.75
C GLY A 541 8.02 -26.98 38.97
N LYS A 542 7.15 -27.83 39.50
CA LYS A 542 7.48 -29.24 39.75
C LYS A 542 7.71 -29.96 38.41
N SER A 543 8.79 -30.74 38.31
CA SER A 543 9.04 -31.66 37.19
C SER A 543 9.13 -33.11 37.64
N SER A 544 8.74 -34.02 36.74
CA SER A 544 9.00 -35.46 36.85
C SER A 544 10.39 -35.88 36.35
N HIS A 545 11.13 -34.99 35.67
CA HIS A 545 12.43 -35.29 35.07
C HIS A 545 13.48 -34.25 35.46
N ASP A 546 14.75 -34.64 35.36
CA ASP A 546 15.85 -33.70 35.51
C ASP A 546 15.85 -32.75 34.31
N LEU A 547 16.01 -31.45 34.55
CA LEU A 547 15.99 -30.43 33.52
C LEU A 547 17.41 -29.90 33.30
N THR A 548 17.76 -29.52 32.07
CA THR A 548 19.04 -28.88 31.77
C THR A 548 18.80 -27.63 30.92
N LEU A 549 19.19 -26.47 31.44
CA LEU A 549 19.07 -25.18 30.78
C LEU A 549 20.41 -24.76 30.19
N ARG A 550 20.41 -24.28 28.93
CA ARG A 550 21.54 -23.58 28.33
C ARG A 550 21.57 -22.13 28.78
N VAL A 551 22.71 -21.70 29.32
CA VAL A 551 22.89 -20.37 29.93
C VAL A 551 23.47 -19.38 28.94
N ALA A 552 24.69 -19.64 28.48
CA ALA A 552 25.49 -18.77 27.60
C ALA A 552 26.60 -19.61 26.92
N PRO A 553 27.27 -19.10 25.87
CA PRO A 553 28.51 -19.69 25.37
C PRO A 553 29.55 -19.87 26.49
N ASP A 554 30.39 -20.90 26.39
CA ASP A 554 31.45 -21.21 27.38
C ASP A 554 32.55 -20.13 27.47
N SER A 555 32.65 -19.25 26.47
CA SER A 555 33.49 -18.06 26.50
C SER A 555 33.01 -17.00 27.51
N MET A 556 31.74 -17.05 27.94
CA MET A 556 31.16 -16.03 28.82
C MET A 556 31.37 -16.38 30.29
N ASN A 557 31.54 -15.36 31.13
CA ASN A 557 31.52 -15.53 32.57
C ASN A 557 30.08 -15.67 33.05
N SER A 558 29.77 -16.74 33.78
CA SER A 558 28.44 -16.97 34.35
C SER A 558 28.48 -17.46 35.79
N ALA A 559 27.42 -17.12 36.54
CA ALA A 559 27.21 -17.56 37.91
C ALA A 559 25.72 -17.82 38.16
N VAL A 560 25.42 -18.68 39.14
CA VAL A 560 24.06 -19.02 39.55
C VAL A 560 23.88 -18.81 41.05
N ALA A 561 22.74 -18.25 41.45
CA ALA A 561 22.26 -18.25 42.81
C ALA A 561 20.94 -19.01 42.91
N GLY A 562 20.96 -20.06 43.72
CA GLY A 562 19.86 -20.97 44.00
C GLY A 562 20.47 -22.16 44.75
N ASP A 563 19.89 -22.55 45.88
CA ASP A 563 20.47 -23.57 46.75
C ASP A 563 20.83 -24.83 45.93
N SER A 564 22.09 -25.28 46.02
CA SER A 564 22.63 -26.50 45.39
C SER A 564 22.77 -26.54 43.86
N LEU A 565 22.50 -25.46 43.12
CA LEU A 565 22.76 -25.38 41.68
C LEU A 565 24.20 -24.93 41.37
N ALA A 566 24.73 -25.38 40.23
CA ALA A 566 26.05 -25.00 39.74
C ALA A 566 26.04 -24.76 38.22
N ILE A 567 26.97 -23.92 37.75
CA ILE A 567 27.27 -23.79 36.32
C ILE A 567 28.21 -24.92 35.91
N GLU A 568 27.82 -25.67 34.88
CA GLU A 568 28.64 -26.71 34.26
C GLU A 568 28.94 -26.35 32.80
N GLN A 569 30.01 -26.90 32.21
CA GLN A 569 30.31 -26.74 30.79
C GLN A 569 29.85 -27.98 30.01
N ASP A 570 29.12 -27.79 28.92
CA ASP A 570 28.61 -28.84 28.04
C ASP A 570 28.63 -28.38 26.57
N ARG A 571 29.47 -29.01 25.74
CA ARG A 571 29.53 -28.82 24.27
C ARG A 571 29.60 -27.35 23.81
N GLY A 572 30.48 -26.55 24.42
CA GLY A 572 30.69 -25.14 24.03
C GLY A 572 29.75 -24.16 24.71
N PHE A 573 28.95 -24.61 25.69
CA PHE A 573 28.03 -23.77 26.44
C PHE A 573 28.15 -24.02 27.94
N SER A 574 27.88 -22.98 28.71
CA SER A 574 27.55 -23.11 30.12
C SER A 574 26.10 -23.58 30.27
N VAL A 575 25.86 -24.56 31.14
CA VAL A 575 24.54 -25.12 31.45
C VAL A 575 24.27 -25.16 32.95
N VAL A 576 22.99 -25.23 33.31
CA VAL A 576 22.54 -25.55 34.68
C VAL A 576 21.69 -26.81 34.64
N ARG A 577 22.05 -27.80 35.45
CA ARG A 577 21.27 -29.02 35.66
C ARG A 577 20.42 -28.88 36.92
N ILE A 578 19.14 -29.16 36.79
CA ILE A 578 18.14 -29.04 37.85
C ILE A 578 17.56 -30.43 38.10
N PRO A 579 17.97 -31.11 39.19
CA PRO A 579 17.38 -32.39 39.54
C PRO A 579 15.87 -32.26 39.80
N SER A 580 15.08 -33.20 39.27
CA SER A 580 13.63 -33.31 39.51
C SER A 580 13.26 -33.26 40.99
N ALA A 581 14.10 -33.84 41.85
CA ALA A 581 13.94 -33.83 43.30
C ALA A 581 14.05 -32.43 43.95
N GLN A 582 14.76 -31.49 43.31
CA GLN A 582 14.91 -30.11 43.77
C GLN A 582 13.80 -29.18 43.27
N THR A 583 12.98 -29.63 42.30
CA THR A 583 11.84 -28.83 41.81
C THR A 583 10.63 -28.92 42.77
N PRO A 584 9.82 -27.84 42.92
CA PRO A 584 9.98 -26.52 42.32
C PRO A 584 11.16 -25.73 42.90
N ILE A 585 11.79 -24.88 42.09
CA ILE A 585 12.98 -24.10 42.47
C ILE A 585 12.97 -22.72 41.79
N ASN A 586 13.43 -21.71 42.53
CA ASN A 586 13.67 -20.37 42.00
C ASN A 586 15.18 -20.11 42.03
N PHE A 587 15.72 -19.57 40.95
CA PHE A 587 17.14 -19.22 40.86
C PHE A 587 17.40 -18.05 39.92
N THR A 588 18.54 -17.41 40.10
CA THR A 588 18.98 -16.28 39.28
C THR A 588 20.35 -16.57 38.68
N LEU A 589 20.50 -16.32 37.39
CA LEU A 589 21.74 -16.42 36.64
C LEU A 589 22.29 -15.02 36.38
N ARG A 590 23.60 -14.86 36.48
CA ARG A 590 24.34 -13.69 35.99
C ARG A 590 25.25 -14.12 34.84
N ILE A 591 25.29 -13.31 33.79
CA ILE A 591 26.10 -13.52 32.58
C ILE A 591 26.82 -12.21 32.27
N ALA A 592 28.12 -12.26 32.03
CA ALA A 592 28.93 -11.10 31.65
C ALA A 592 30.02 -11.50 30.65
N GLY A 593 30.54 -10.52 29.93
CA GLY A 593 31.68 -10.65 29.01
C GLY A 593 32.90 -11.34 29.63
N ASP A 594 33.75 -11.91 28.78
CA ASP A 594 35.02 -12.52 29.20
C ASP A 594 36.01 -11.49 29.78
N ASP A 595 35.83 -10.22 29.41
CA ASP A 595 36.51 -9.05 29.94
C ASP A 595 36.11 -8.69 31.39
N VAL A 596 34.95 -9.14 31.85
CA VAL A 596 34.47 -8.89 33.22
C VAL A 596 35.03 -9.92 34.17
N ARG A 597 35.69 -9.49 35.26
CA ARG A 597 36.30 -10.42 36.23
C ARG A 597 35.26 -11.40 36.81
N PRO A 598 35.56 -12.72 36.88
CA PRO A 598 34.65 -13.71 37.48
C PRO A 598 34.21 -13.37 38.90
N SER A 599 35.08 -12.73 39.70
CA SER A 599 34.76 -12.31 41.08
C SER A 599 33.60 -11.30 41.15
N VAL A 600 33.39 -10.51 40.10
CA VAL A 600 32.28 -9.54 40.00
C VAL A 600 30.98 -10.27 39.70
N VAL A 601 31.01 -11.21 38.76
CA VAL A 601 29.84 -12.05 38.40
C VAL A 601 29.41 -12.94 39.57
N ASN A 602 30.38 -13.48 40.32
CA ASN A 602 30.17 -14.30 41.52
C ASN A 602 29.98 -13.49 42.81
N SER A 603 29.85 -12.16 42.71
CA SER A 603 29.55 -11.32 43.88
C SER A 603 28.22 -11.72 44.51
N LYS A 604 27.97 -11.25 45.74
CA LYS A 604 26.74 -11.57 46.46
C LYS A 604 25.52 -11.24 45.60
N PHE A 605 24.62 -12.22 45.46
CA PHE A 605 23.36 -12.05 44.75
C PHE A 605 22.34 -11.35 45.64
N ASP A 606 21.47 -10.59 44.99
CA ASP A 606 20.26 -10.09 45.62
C ASP A 606 19.28 -11.24 45.90
N LYS A 607 18.22 -10.93 46.64
CA LYS A 607 17.15 -11.90 46.91
C LYS A 607 16.54 -12.36 45.58
N ILE A 608 16.42 -13.67 45.39
CA ILE A 608 15.78 -14.26 44.22
C ILE A 608 14.28 -13.87 44.21
N ASP A 609 13.83 -13.27 43.11
CA ASP A 609 12.44 -12.84 42.93
C ASP A 609 11.49 -14.05 42.81
N ASP A 610 10.32 -13.94 43.45
CA ASP A 610 9.16 -14.78 43.16
C ASP A 610 8.34 -14.11 42.05
N LEU A 611 8.52 -14.59 40.81
CA LEU A 611 7.92 -14.04 39.61
C LEU A 611 6.41 -14.29 39.54
N SER A 612 5.87 -15.25 40.30
CA SER A 612 4.42 -15.52 40.33
C SER A 612 3.61 -14.34 40.90
N LEU A 613 4.28 -13.45 41.65
CA LEU A 613 3.67 -12.22 42.14
C LEU A 613 3.45 -11.19 41.01
N LEU A 614 4.19 -11.30 39.90
CA LEU A 614 4.11 -10.40 38.76
C LEU A 614 3.12 -10.88 37.67
N THR A 615 2.46 -12.03 37.87
CA THR A 615 1.51 -12.61 36.90
C THR A 615 0.05 -12.29 37.21
N ARG A 616 -0.22 -11.34 38.11
CA ARG A 616 -1.58 -10.98 38.58
C ARG A 616 -2.07 -9.63 38.02
N GLY A 617 -1.43 -9.13 36.98
CA GLY A 617 -1.59 -7.79 36.43
C GLY A 617 -0.76 -6.74 37.16
N GLY A 618 -0.33 -5.72 36.41
CA GLY A 618 0.54 -4.66 36.90
C GLY A 618 -0.09 -3.28 36.81
N PRO A 619 0.64 -2.21 37.15
CA PRO A 619 0.15 -0.85 36.90
C PRO A 619 0.05 -0.58 35.40
N ALA A 620 -1.08 0.00 34.96
CA ALA A 620 -1.28 0.49 33.60
C ALA A 620 -0.15 1.42 33.11
N GLN A 621 0.36 1.18 31.91
CA GLN A 621 1.34 2.04 31.22
C GLN A 621 0.66 3.07 30.29
N TRP A 622 -0.57 2.79 29.87
CA TRP A 622 -1.32 3.62 28.93
C TRP A 622 -2.68 4.07 29.51
N PRO A 623 -2.71 4.71 30.70
CA PRO A 623 -3.97 5.05 31.38
C PRO A 623 -4.78 6.14 30.65
N GLU A 624 -4.18 6.83 29.68
CA GLU A 624 -4.78 8.01 29.03
C GLU A 624 -5.82 7.60 27.98
N VAL A 625 -7.06 8.04 28.17
CA VAL A 625 -8.08 7.97 27.12
C VAL A 625 -7.93 9.17 26.19
N GLN A 626 -7.81 8.91 24.89
CA GLN A 626 -7.79 9.96 23.88
C GLN A 626 -9.22 10.19 23.36
N SER A 627 -9.63 11.45 23.24
CA SER A 627 -10.96 11.80 22.72
C SER A 627 -10.85 12.58 21.42
N THR A 628 -11.70 12.26 20.46
CA THR A 628 -11.71 12.90 19.13
C THR A 628 -13.14 13.09 18.65
N ALA A 629 -13.37 14.13 17.85
CA ALA A 629 -14.66 14.31 17.19
C ALA A 629 -14.73 13.51 15.87
N PRO A 630 -15.80 12.74 15.62
CA PRO A 630 -16.06 12.16 14.29
C PRO A 630 -16.29 13.25 13.24
N LYS A 631 -16.07 12.92 11.98
CA LYS A 631 -16.51 13.75 10.83
C LYS A 631 -17.65 13.04 10.12
N TYR A 632 -18.79 13.72 9.99
CA TYR A 632 -19.97 13.15 9.35
C TYR A 632 -20.03 13.52 7.87
N ALA A 633 -20.32 12.53 7.04
CA ALA A 633 -20.71 12.81 5.66
C ALA A 633 -22.18 13.19 5.61
N LYS A 634 -22.50 14.10 4.69
CA LYS A 634 -23.88 14.40 4.33
C LYS A 634 -24.48 13.26 3.51
N ASN A 635 -25.80 13.17 3.47
CA ASN A 635 -26.54 12.11 2.77
C ASN A 635 -26.88 12.53 1.33
N ASP A 636 -25.84 12.80 0.53
CA ASP A 636 -25.98 13.46 -0.78
C ASP A 636 -26.13 12.44 -1.93
N GLY A 637 -25.93 11.15 -1.62
CA GLY A 637 -25.96 10.04 -2.55
C GLY A 637 -26.38 8.73 -1.88
N PRO A 638 -26.35 7.60 -2.59
CA PRO A 638 -26.78 6.28 -2.09
C PRO A 638 -25.96 5.78 -0.90
N PHE A 639 -24.74 6.27 -0.75
CA PHE A 639 -23.91 5.98 0.42
C PHE A 639 -23.29 7.24 1.01
N ALA A 640 -23.03 7.20 2.31
CA ALA A 640 -22.32 8.24 3.05
C ALA A 640 -21.20 7.61 3.89
N VAL A 641 -20.06 8.30 4.00
CA VAL A 641 -18.88 7.82 4.74
C VAL A 641 -18.53 8.76 5.87
N ASP A 642 -18.81 8.35 7.10
CA ASP A 642 -18.36 9.07 8.29
C ASP A 642 -16.94 8.61 8.65
N THR A 643 -16.09 9.54 9.09
CA THR A 643 -14.73 9.25 9.57
C THR A 643 -14.70 9.21 11.08
N LEU A 644 -14.26 8.09 11.66
CA LEU A 644 -13.92 7.99 13.07
C LEU A 644 -12.49 8.53 13.22
N THR A 645 -12.37 9.81 13.57
CA THR A 645 -11.09 10.53 13.60
C THR A 645 -10.12 9.86 14.57
N ARG A 646 -9.02 9.31 14.07
CA ARG A 646 -7.99 8.65 14.90
C ARG A 646 -7.17 9.69 15.69
N PRO A 647 -6.74 9.41 16.93
CA PRO A 647 -5.90 10.32 17.71
C PRO A 647 -4.42 10.21 17.29
N THR A 648 -4.08 10.64 16.07
CA THR A 648 -2.71 10.52 15.54
C THR A 648 -1.68 11.39 16.25
N SER A 649 -2.12 12.37 17.03
CA SER A 649 -1.29 13.12 17.97
C SER A 649 -1.47 12.56 19.39
N ASN A 650 -0.96 11.35 19.64
CA ASN A 650 -1.04 10.68 20.93
C ASN A 650 0.33 10.65 21.65
N PRO A 651 0.36 10.49 22.99
CA PRO A 651 1.60 10.49 23.78
C PRO A 651 2.62 9.43 23.38
N TRP A 652 2.15 8.32 22.82
CA TRP A 652 2.98 7.16 22.45
C TRP A 652 3.49 7.22 21.02
N LYS A 653 3.17 8.29 20.29
CA LYS A 653 3.49 8.45 18.86
C LYS A 653 3.04 7.25 18.02
N SER A 654 1.97 6.55 18.44
CA SER A 654 1.38 5.49 17.64
C SER A 654 0.88 6.07 16.32
N ARG A 655 1.18 5.33 15.25
CA ARG A 655 0.81 5.68 13.87
C ARG A 655 -0.64 5.28 13.54
N LEU A 656 -1.25 4.43 14.38
CA LEU A 656 -2.63 3.95 14.26
C LEU A 656 -2.96 3.34 12.88
N ARG A 657 -2.00 2.65 12.25
CA ARG A 657 -2.17 2.02 10.93
C ARG A 657 -3.05 0.76 11.04
N MET A 658 -4.35 0.97 11.13
CA MET A 658 -5.33 -0.07 11.45
C MET A 658 -5.43 -1.13 10.35
N SER A 659 -5.41 -2.39 10.78
CA SER A 659 -5.36 -3.57 9.93
C SER A 659 -6.45 -4.60 10.24
N GLY A 660 -7.23 -4.40 11.30
CA GLY A 660 -8.38 -5.22 11.63
C GLY A 660 -9.29 -4.55 12.66
N LEU A 661 -10.56 -4.93 12.66
CA LEU A 661 -11.55 -4.48 13.65
C LEU A 661 -12.59 -5.57 13.93
N ASP A 662 -13.16 -5.57 15.14
CA ASP A 662 -14.36 -6.36 15.49
C ASP A 662 -15.18 -5.71 16.60
N PHE A 663 -16.46 -6.06 16.70
CA PHE A 663 -17.39 -5.47 17.66
C PHE A 663 -17.56 -6.32 18.93
N PHE A 664 -17.59 -5.65 20.08
CA PHE A 664 -18.10 -6.28 21.30
C PHE A 664 -19.62 -6.43 21.20
N LYS A 665 -20.18 -7.30 22.05
CA LYS A 665 -21.64 -7.46 22.18
C LYS A 665 -22.33 -6.11 22.39
N GLY A 666 -23.40 -5.85 21.61
CA GLY A 666 -24.15 -4.59 21.62
C GLY A 666 -23.58 -3.49 20.71
N GLY A 667 -22.37 -3.67 20.17
CA GLY A 667 -21.81 -2.83 19.10
C GLY A 667 -21.32 -1.43 19.48
N ASP A 668 -21.64 -0.91 20.67
CA ASP A 668 -21.19 0.45 21.05
C ASP A 668 -19.68 0.58 21.22
N ARG A 669 -19.00 -0.55 21.44
CA ARG A 669 -17.54 -0.67 21.54
C ARG A 669 -17.02 -1.59 20.45
N LEU A 670 -15.92 -1.19 19.82
CA LEU A 670 -15.14 -2.05 18.94
C LEU A 670 -13.69 -2.14 19.41
N VAL A 671 -13.01 -3.19 18.98
CA VAL A 671 -11.56 -3.34 19.11
C VAL A 671 -10.92 -3.23 17.72
N ALA A 672 -9.76 -2.57 17.63
CA ALA A 672 -9.01 -2.45 16.40
C ALA A 672 -7.52 -2.71 16.62
N CYS A 673 -6.91 -3.54 15.77
CA CYS A 673 -5.46 -3.77 15.75
C CYS A 673 -4.79 -2.94 14.65
N CYS A 674 -3.53 -2.61 14.85
CA CYS A 674 -2.69 -1.91 13.89
C CYS A 674 -1.49 -2.76 13.48
N CYS A 675 -1.03 -2.60 12.23
CA CYS A 675 0.10 -3.38 11.72
C CYS A 675 1.43 -3.09 12.43
N ASP A 676 1.54 -1.95 13.12
CA ASP A 676 2.70 -1.58 13.94
C ASP A 676 2.76 -2.34 15.28
N GLY A 677 1.72 -3.09 15.66
CA GLY A 677 1.73 -3.96 16.85
C GLY A 677 0.83 -3.53 18.01
N ASP A 678 0.12 -2.40 17.88
CA ASP A 678 -0.79 -1.87 18.89
C ASP A 678 -2.27 -2.22 18.67
N VAL A 679 -3.01 -2.29 19.77
CA VAL A 679 -4.45 -2.61 19.79
C VAL A 679 -5.19 -1.59 20.64
N TRP A 680 -6.35 -1.16 20.15
CA TRP A 680 -7.17 -0.11 20.74
C TRP A 680 -8.61 -0.55 20.93
N ILE A 681 -9.21 -0.15 22.04
CA ILE A 681 -10.66 -0.12 22.21
C ILE A 681 -11.17 1.26 21.80
N VAL A 682 -12.29 1.27 21.08
CA VAL A 682 -12.96 2.47 20.60
C VAL A 682 -14.39 2.44 21.08
N ASP A 683 -14.77 3.41 21.91
CA ASP A 683 -16.12 3.54 22.49
C ASP A 683 -16.97 4.57 21.73
N SER A 684 -18.28 4.59 22.01
CA SER A 684 -19.27 5.50 21.40
C SER A 684 -19.42 5.32 19.90
N THR A 685 -19.30 4.08 19.42
CA THR A 685 -19.22 3.80 17.98
C THR A 685 -20.59 3.67 17.31
N ARG A 686 -21.67 3.39 18.07
CA ARG A 686 -23.01 3.16 17.53
C ARG A 686 -23.61 4.42 16.89
N ASP A 687 -23.85 5.45 17.72
CA ASP A 687 -24.57 6.65 17.31
C ASP A 687 -23.62 7.80 16.94
N LEU A 688 -22.31 7.64 17.20
CA LEU A 688 -21.28 8.68 17.00
C LEU A 688 -21.79 10.04 17.53
N ASN A 689 -22.08 10.18 18.83
CA ASN A 689 -22.77 11.35 19.41
C ASN A 689 -21.82 12.51 19.84
N GLY A 690 -20.82 12.81 19.01
CA GLY A 690 -19.97 14.01 19.16
C GLY A 690 -18.56 13.75 19.70
N SER A 691 -18.33 12.68 20.46
CA SER A 691 -16.99 12.27 20.89
C SER A 691 -16.80 10.76 20.75
N ILE A 692 -15.66 10.36 20.21
CA ILE A 692 -15.17 8.98 20.19
C ILE A 692 -14.00 8.90 21.17
N ASN A 693 -14.01 7.88 22.01
CA ASN A 693 -12.96 7.65 23.01
C ASN A 693 -12.11 6.46 22.59
N TRP A 694 -10.80 6.61 22.73
CA TRP A 694 -9.80 5.64 22.31
C TRP A 694 -8.93 5.28 23.50
N ARG A 695 -8.84 3.99 23.80
CA ARG A 695 -7.95 3.45 24.81
C ARG A 695 -6.99 2.46 24.17
N ARG A 696 -5.69 2.69 24.33
CA ARG A 696 -4.67 1.72 23.93
C ARG A 696 -4.64 0.60 24.96
N ILE A 697 -4.77 -0.65 24.52
CA ILE A 697 -4.83 -1.80 25.43
C ILE A 697 -3.63 -2.74 25.28
N ALA A 698 -2.97 -2.72 24.12
CA ALA A 698 -1.82 -3.60 23.84
C ALA A 698 -0.81 -2.93 22.89
N SER A 699 0.43 -3.42 22.93
CA SER A 699 1.51 -3.02 22.03
C SER A 699 2.60 -4.10 21.95
N GLY A 700 3.48 -4.00 20.95
CA GLY A 700 4.67 -4.85 20.81
C GLY A 700 4.42 -6.13 20.02
N LEU A 701 3.21 -6.33 19.50
CA LEU A 701 2.84 -7.50 18.71
C LEU A 701 3.53 -7.54 17.34
N PHE A 702 3.80 -8.74 16.83
CA PHE A 702 4.48 -8.90 15.54
C PHE A 702 3.50 -8.80 14.37
N HIS A 703 3.42 -7.61 13.80
CA HIS A 703 2.72 -7.36 12.55
C HIS A 703 1.25 -7.85 12.50
N PRO A 704 0.36 -7.37 13.40
CA PRO A 704 -1.04 -7.77 13.42
C PRO A 704 -1.79 -7.44 12.12
N LEU A 705 -2.48 -8.41 11.54
CA LEU A 705 -3.21 -8.25 10.27
C LEU A 705 -4.63 -8.88 10.27
N GLY A 706 -5.13 -9.13 11.47
CA GLY A 706 -6.56 -9.23 11.76
C GLY A 706 -6.83 -9.56 13.22
N ILE A 707 -8.09 -9.36 13.59
CA ILE A 707 -8.59 -9.43 14.96
C ILE A 707 -10.02 -9.95 14.95
N LYS A 708 -10.38 -10.74 15.97
CA LYS A 708 -11.71 -11.31 16.13
C LYS A 708 -12.08 -11.38 17.60
N ILE A 709 -13.34 -11.09 17.92
CA ILE A 709 -13.90 -11.38 19.24
C ILE A 709 -14.59 -12.74 19.18
N VAL A 710 -14.16 -13.67 20.03
CA VAL A 710 -14.77 -15.01 20.18
C VAL A 710 -15.04 -15.21 21.67
N ASP A 711 -16.30 -15.49 22.01
CA ASP A 711 -16.76 -15.63 23.40
C ASP A 711 -16.34 -14.48 24.33
N GLY A 712 -16.34 -13.26 23.80
CA GLY A 712 -15.94 -12.05 24.54
C GLY A 712 -14.43 -11.85 24.73
N ARG A 713 -13.60 -12.78 24.26
CA ARG A 713 -12.14 -12.68 24.28
C ARG A 713 -11.61 -12.10 22.98
N ILE A 714 -10.50 -11.37 23.04
CA ILE A 714 -9.89 -10.69 21.89
C ILE A 714 -8.76 -11.56 21.34
N PHE A 715 -8.95 -12.08 20.13
CA PHE A 715 -7.94 -12.85 19.39
C PHE A 715 -7.31 -11.98 18.31
N VAL A 716 -5.98 -11.93 18.27
CA VAL A 716 -5.23 -11.16 17.26
C VAL A 716 -4.32 -12.10 16.49
N THR A 717 -4.41 -12.05 15.16
CA THR A 717 -3.48 -12.79 14.28
C THR A 717 -2.24 -11.96 14.04
N CYS A 718 -1.12 -12.46 14.54
CA CYS A 718 0.21 -11.92 14.33
C CYS A 718 1.02 -12.85 13.41
N ARG A 719 2.19 -12.40 12.98
CA ARG A 719 3.08 -13.20 12.13
C ARG A 719 3.73 -14.38 12.86
N ASP A 720 3.82 -14.33 14.20
CA ASP A 720 4.49 -15.28 15.11
C ASP A 720 3.57 -16.14 15.99
N GLN A 721 2.32 -15.69 16.19
CA GLN A 721 1.27 -16.41 16.89
C GLN A 721 -0.14 -15.88 16.60
N ILE A 722 -1.16 -16.63 17.03
CA ILE A 722 -2.46 -16.06 17.43
C ILE A 722 -2.37 -15.79 18.93
N VAL A 723 -2.57 -14.54 19.33
CA VAL A 723 -2.48 -14.09 20.73
C VAL A 723 -3.86 -13.74 21.26
N ILE A 724 -4.12 -14.09 22.52
CA ILE A 724 -5.27 -13.62 23.30
C ILE A 724 -4.82 -12.53 24.25
N LEU A 725 -5.54 -11.41 24.25
CA LEU A 725 -5.25 -10.27 25.11
C LEU A 725 -6.09 -10.38 26.40
N ASN A 726 -5.42 -10.57 27.53
CA ASN A 726 -6.07 -10.69 28.84
C ASN A 726 -5.71 -9.49 29.73
N ASP A 727 -6.74 -8.81 30.21
CA ASP A 727 -6.69 -7.84 31.33
C ASP A 727 -6.96 -8.62 32.62
N LEU A 728 -5.95 -8.75 33.49
CA LEU A 728 -6.01 -9.61 34.66
C LEU A 728 -6.47 -8.87 35.92
N ASN A 729 -6.38 -7.54 35.93
CA ASN A 729 -6.67 -6.70 37.09
C ASN A 729 -7.88 -5.76 36.88
N GLY A 730 -8.43 -5.69 35.66
CA GLY A 730 -9.58 -4.87 35.29
C GLY A 730 -9.28 -3.39 35.05
N ASP A 731 -8.01 -3.01 34.83
CA ASP A 731 -7.61 -1.62 34.59
C ASP A 731 -7.81 -1.16 33.13
N GLY A 732 -8.17 -2.09 32.25
CA GLY A 732 -8.40 -1.85 30.84
C GLY A 732 -7.15 -1.95 29.96
N GLU A 733 -6.05 -2.48 30.48
CA GLU A 733 -4.81 -2.77 29.75
C GLU A 733 -4.53 -4.27 29.69
N THR A 734 -3.80 -4.73 28.67
CA THR A 734 -3.40 -6.15 28.57
C THR A 734 -2.20 -6.41 29.48
N ASP A 735 -2.40 -7.32 30.44
CA ASP A 735 -1.37 -7.82 31.34
C ASP A 735 -0.76 -9.13 30.85
N PHE A 736 -1.54 -9.99 30.19
CA PHE A 736 -1.07 -11.28 29.68
C PHE A 736 -1.40 -11.45 28.21
N TYR A 737 -0.33 -11.51 27.42
CA TYR A 737 -0.32 -11.82 26.00
C TYR A 737 -0.24 -13.34 25.86
N GLU A 738 -1.39 -14.00 25.98
CA GLU A 738 -1.51 -15.45 25.97
C GLU A 738 -1.28 -16.00 24.57
N CYS A 739 -0.33 -16.92 24.43
CA CYS A 739 -0.10 -17.61 23.18
C CYS A 739 -1.15 -18.71 22.99
N PHE A 740 -2.16 -18.44 22.17
CA PHE A 740 -3.20 -19.42 21.85
C PHE A 740 -2.71 -20.45 20.84
N ASN A 741 -1.99 -20.00 19.81
CA ASN A 741 -1.35 -20.87 18.83
C ASN A 741 -0.08 -20.23 18.27
N ASN A 742 1.02 -20.98 18.21
CA ASN A 742 2.28 -20.56 17.58
C ASN A 742 2.83 -21.60 16.59
N ASP A 743 1.96 -22.46 16.02
CA ASP A 743 2.42 -23.56 15.17
C ASP A 743 3.06 -23.06 13.87
N HIS A 744 2.68 -21.86 13.39
CA HIS A 744 3.19 -21.38 12.11
C HIS A 744 4.70 -21.11 12.18
N GLN A 745 5.39 -21.32 11.07
CA GLN A 745 6.80 -20.98 10.94
C GLN A 745 6.95 -19.51 10.56
N VAL A 746 8.06 -18.87 10.93
CA VAL A 746 8.45 -17.52 10.46
C VAL A 746 9.84 -17.60 9.87
N THR A 747 10.05 -16.94 8.74
CA THR A 747 11.33 -16.82 8.06
C THR A 747 11.82 -15.37 8.06
N ASP A 748 13.03 -15.13 7.55
CA ASP A 748 13.59 -13.79 7.38
C ASP A 748 13.00 -13.06 6.16
N HIS A 749 12.18 -13.74 5.35
CA HIS A 749 11.62 -13.16 4.14
C HIS A 749 10.60 -12.07 4.47
N PHE A 750 10.70 -10.90 3.85
CA PHE A 750 9.84 -9.75 4.19
C PHE A 750 8.34 -9.97 3.84
N HIS A 751 8.05 -10.80 2.84
CA HIS A 751 6.71 -10.99 2.28
C HIS A 751 6.19 -12.39 2.61
N GLU A 752 5.55 -12.55 3.77
CA GLU A 752 4.85 -13.78 4.23
C GLU A 752 3.78 -13.43 5.28
N PHE A 753 2.98 -12.41 4.99
CA PHE A 753 1.96 -11.87 5.89
C PHE A 753 0.93 -12.92 6.32
N ALA A 754 0.47 -12.84 7.58
CA ALA A 754 -0.63 -13.63 8.12
C ALA A 754 -1.92 -12.78 8.15
N MET A 755 -2.76 -12.90 7.13
CA MET A 755 -3.87 -12.00 6.82
C MET A 755 -5.22 -12.54 7.30
N GLY A 756 -5.98 -11.68 7.99
CA GLY A 756 -7.35 -11.92 8.44
C GLY A 756 -7.45 -12.15 9.93
N LEU A 757 -8.68 -12.29 10.41
CA LEU A 757 -9.03 -13.42 11.27
C LEU A 757 -10.55 -13.63 11.19
N GLN A 758 -10.95 -14.86 10.85
CA GLN A 758 -12.34 -15.32 10.89
C GLN A 758 -12.49 -16.42 11.93
N ALA A 759 -13.71 -16.60 12.43
CA ALA A 759 -14.07 -17.66 13.35
C ALA A 759 -15.38 -18.32 12.92
N ASP A 760 -15.48 -19.64 13.03
CA ASP A 760 -16.74 -20.37 12.91
C ASP A 760 -17.50 -20.44 14.24
N ALA A 761 -18.66 -21.10 14.25
CA ALA A 761 -19.50 -21.23 15.44
C ALA A 761 -18.89 -22.18 16.49
N GLU A 762 -18.02 -23.09 16.08
CA GLU A 762 -17.29 -24.03 16.95
C GLU A 762 -16.07 -23.38 17.60
N GLY A 763 -15.69 -22.17 17.18
CA GLY A 763 -14.54 -21.42 17.70
C GLY A 763 -13.22 -21.71 16.98
N ASN A 764 -13.24 -22.45 15.86
CA ASN A 764 -12.04 -22.59 15.03
C ASN A 764 -11.72 -21.25 14.35
N LEU A 765 -10.43 -20.98 14.16
CA LEU A 765 -9.95 -19.73 13.61
C LEU A 765 -9.34 -19.92 12.22
N TYR A 766 -9.57 -18.96 11.33
CA TYR A 766 -9.14 -19.04 9.94
C TYR A 766 -8.39 -17.78 9.51
N TYR A 767 -7.25 -17.98 8.84
CA TYR A 767 -6.43 -16.91 8.26
C TYR A 767 -5.63 -17.42 7.08
N ALA A 768 -5.21 -16.51 6.19
CA ALA A 768 -4.36 -16.84 5.05
C ALA A 768 -2.92 -16.41 5.31
N LYS A 769 -1.94 -17.20 4.87
CA LYS A 769 -0.53 -16.83 4.91
C LYS A 769 0.03 -16.69 3.50
N SER A 770 0.57 -15.52 3.19
CA SER A 770 1.13 -15.22 1.86
C SER A 770 2.31 -16.13 1.51
N ALA A 771 2.52 -16.35 0.21
CA ALA A 771 3.75 -16.93 -0.30
C ALA A 771 4.89 -15.90 -0.23
N ARG A 772 6.12 -16.39 -0.39
CA ARG A 772 7.26 -15.51 -0.56
C ARG A 772 7.17 -14.80 -1.91
N HIS A 773 7.31 -13.49 -1.90
CA HIS A 773 7.38 -12.69 -3.12
C HIS A 773 8.51 -13.18 -4.02
N ALA A 774 8.17 -13.61 -5.24
CA ALA A 774 9.12 -14.03 -6.27
C ALA A 774 10.11 -15.11 -5.80
N ARG A 775 9.69 -16.03 -4.90
CA ARG A 775 10.56 -17.07 -4.33
C ARG A 775 9.74 -18.31 -3.99
N ASP A 776 10.35 -19.48 -4.12
CA ASP A 776 9.77 -20.74 -3.66
C ASP A 776 9.50 -20.74 -2.16
N SER A 777 8.47 -21.50 -1.78
CA SER A 777 8.16 -21.88 -0.41
C SER A 777 9.36 -22.52 0.30
N LEU A 778 9.67 -22.06 1.51
CA LEU A 778 10.67 -22.66 2.41
C LEU A 778 10.01 -23.55 3.46
N VAL A 779 8.82 -23.16 3.92
CA VAL A 779 8.06 -23.82 4.99
C VAL A 779 6.61 -24.07 4.56
N PRO A 780 5.91 -25.04 5.19
CA PRO A 780 4.57 -25.49 4.81
C PRO A 780 3.48 -24.43 4.69
N GLN A 781 3.53 -23.34 5.46
CA GLN A 781 2.44 -22.35 5.43
C GLN A 781 2.55 -21.30 4.31
N HIS A 782 3.62 -21.28 3.50
CA HIS A 782 3.75 -20.26 2.45
C HIS A 782 2.69 -20.41 1.35
N GLY A 783 1.83 -19.41 1.19
CA GLY A 783 0.80 -19.37 0.14
C GLY A 783 -0.38 -20.29 0.44
N THR A 784 -0.86 -20.31 1.70
CA THR A 784 -1.88 -21.24 2.19
C THR A 784 -3.02 -20.57 2.94
N LEU A 785 -4.18 -21.22 2.95
CA LEU A 785 -5.29 -20.94 3.87
C LEU A 785 -5.23 -21.92 5.03
N LEU A 786 -5.36 -21.43 6.26
CA LEU A 786 -5.10 -22.19 7.48
C LEU A 786 -6.35 -22.21 8.38
N ARG A 787 -6.58 -23.35 9.04
CA ARG A 787 -7.52 -23.51 10.16
C ARG A 787 -6.75 -23.85 11.44
N VAL A 788 -7.01 -23.11 12.51
CA VAL A 788 -6.57 -23.44 13.87
C VAL A 788 -7.77 -23.98 14.64
N SER A 789 -7.59 -25.13 15.31
CA SER A 789 -8.64 -25.74 16.12
C SER A 789 -9.09 -24.81 17.25
N ALA A 790 -10.34 -24.96 17.70
CA ALA A 790 -10.93 -24.13 18.76
C ALA A 790 -10.16 -24.17 20.11
N ASP A 791 -9.36 -25.21 20.36
CA ASP A 791 -8.47 -25.32 21.53
C ASP A 791 -7.07 -24.74 21.29
N GLY A 792 -6.79 -24.21 20.08
CA GLY A 792 -5.49 -23.69 19.68
C GLY A 792 -4.43 -24.79 19.44
N MET A 793 -4.81 -26.06 19.55
CA MET A 793 -3.82 -27.13 19.65
C MET A 793 -3.28 -27.62 18.31
N LYS A 794 -3.96 -27.35 17.20
CA LYS A 794 -3.58 -27.84 15.87
C LYS A 794 -3.89 -26.83 14.78
N THR A 795 -2.89 -26.56 13.95
CA THR A 795 -3.06 -25.86 12.66
C THR A 795 -3.15 -26.86 11.51
N THR A 796 -4.12 -26.67 10.61
CA THR A 796 -4.32 -27.48 9.39
C THR A 796 -4.29 -26.57 8.16
N ILE A 797 -3.58 -26.98 7.10
CA ILE A 797 -3.63 -26.31 5.79
C ILE A 797 -4.89 -26.80 5.07
N LEU A 798 -5.79 -25.88 4.74
CA LEU A 798 -7.02 -26.18 4.01
C LEU A 798 -6.83 -26.12 2.50
N ALA A 799 -6.02 -25.17 2.01
CA ALA A 799 -5.79 -24.93 0.59
C ALA A 799 -4.43 -24.25 0.36
N ASN A 800 -3.89 -24.36 -0.85
CA ASN A 800 -2.61 -23.76 -1.25
C ASN A 800 -2.69 -23.10 -2.64
N GLY A 801 -1.59 -22.55 -3.16
CA GLY A 801 -1.60 -21.85 -4.44
C GLY A 801 -1.91 -20.36 -4.37
N PHE A 802 -1.88 -19.75 -3.19
CA PHE A 802 -2.04 -18.29 -3.05
C PHE A 802 -0.71 -17.55 -3.17
N ARG A 803 -0.68 -16.34 -3.75
CA ARG A 803 0.50 -15.46 -3.75
C ARG A 803 0.50 -14.54 -2.54
N ALA A 804 -0.50 -13.69 -2.41
CA ALA A 804 -0.64 -12.66 -1.40
C ALA A 804 -2.13 -12.48 -1.06
N ALA A 805 -2.71 -13.50 -0.43
CA ALA A 805 -4.10 -13.48 -0.05
C ALA A 805 -4.39 -12.41 1.01
N ASN A 806 -5.21 -11.41 0.70
CA ASN A 806 -5.39 -10.23 1.55
C ASN A 806 -6.76 -10.20 2.28
N GLY A 807 -7.09 -11.32 2.91
CA GLY A 807 -8.30 -11.47 3.70
C GLY A 807 -8.97 -12.81 3.45
N VAL A 808 -9.85 -13.17 4.38
CA VAL A 808 -10.63 -14.42 4.33
C VAL A 808 -12.06 -14.07 4.65
N CYS A 809 -12.98 -14.47 3.79
CA CYS A 809 -14.41 -14.44 4.05
C CYS A 809 -14.87 -15.87 4.30
N LEU A 810 -15.35 -16.17 5.51
CA LEU A 810 -15.93 -17.46 5.84
C LEU A 810 -17.42 -17.44 5.48
N ASN A 811 -17.87 -18.39 4.67
CA ASN A 811 -19.26 -18.51 4.26
C ASN A 811 -20.05 -19.40 5.24
N PRO A 812 -21.39 -19.23 5.33
CA PRO A 812 -22.24 -20.09 6.16
C PRO A 812 -22.20 -21.58 5.78
N ASP A 813 -21.87 -21.91 4.53
CA ASP A 813 -21.71 -23.29 4.05
C ASP A 813 -20.34 -23.92 4.38
N GLY A 814 -19.47 -23.17 5.08
CA GLY A 814 -18.12 -23.60 5.43
C GLY A 814 -17.08 -23.41 4.32
N SER A 815 -17.47 -22.96 3.12
CA SER A 815 -16.52 -22.53 2.08
C SER A 815 -15.94 -21.14 2.39
N PHE A 816 -14.98 -20.70 1.58
CA PHE A 816 -14.37 -19.39 1.77
C PHE A 816 -14.37 -18.57 0.48
N PHE A 817 -14.36 -17.25 0.60
CA PHE A 817 -13.82 -16.39 -0.46
C PHE A 817 -12.49 -15.78 -0.02
N VAL A 818 -11.53 -15.79 -0.94
CA VAL A 818 -10.18 -15.27 -0.70
C VAL A 818 -9.75 -14.46 -1.92
N THR A 819 -9.39 -13.19 -1.71
CA THR A 819 -8.72 -12.40 -2.74
C THR A 819 -7.26 -12.81 -2.87
N ASP A 820 -6.68 -12.67 -4.06
CA ASP A 820 -5.25 -12.86 -4.27
C ASP A 820 -4.70 -11.82 -5.24
N GLN A 821 -3.50 -11.31 -4.99
CA GLN A 821 -2.96 -10.17 -5.72
C GLN A 821 -2.06 -10.58 -6.90
N GLU A 822 -2.09 -9.82 -7.99
CA GLU A 822 -1.27 -9.98 -9.20
C GLU A 822 0.23 -10.15 -8.88
N GLY A 823 0.90 -11.07 -9.57
CA GLY A 823 2.35 -11.15 -9.63
C GLY A 823 2.83 -12.47 -10.22
N HIS A 824 3.93 -13.02 -9.70
CA HIS A 824 4.47 -14.29 -10.19
C HIS A 824 3.45 -15.42 -10.09
N TRP A 825 3.21 -16.13 -11.19
CA TRP A 825 2.20 -17.18 -11.32
C TRP A 825 0.76 -16.75 -11.05
N ASN A 826 0.52 -15.44 -10.91
CA ASN A 826 -0.80 -14.88 -10.73
C ASN A 826 -1.00 -13.72 -11.73
N PRO A 827 -1.54 -14.00 -12.93
CA PRO A 827 -1.48 -13.08 -14.07
C PRO A 827 -2.25 -11.78 -13.86
N MET A 828 -3.25 -11.80 -12.99
CA MET A 828 -4.04 -10.65 -12.60
C MET A 828 -4.51 -10.85 -11.15
N ASN A 829 -5.11 -9.82 -10.54
CA ASN A 829 -5.79 -10.00 -9.27
C ASN A 829 -6.93 -11.03 -9.39
N ARG A 830 -7.32 -11.65 -8.28
CA ARG A 830 -8.32 -12.71 -8.24
C ARG A 830 -9.27 -12.61 -7.07
N ILE A 831 -10.50 -13.04 -7.29
CA ILE A 831 -11.44 -13.47 -6.25
C ILE A 831 -11.63 -14.98 -6.39
N ASN A 832 -11.23 -15.76 -5.38
CA ASN A 832 -11.36 -17.22 -5.41
C ASN A 832 -12.51 -17.65 -4.50
N ARG A 833 -13.37 -18.56 -4.96
CA ARG A 833 -14.18 -19.39 -4.07
C ARG A 833 -13.35 -20.60 -3.69
N VAL A 834 -12.96 -20.67 -2.43
CA VAL A 834 -12.03 -21.66 -1.92
C VAL A 834 -12.77 -22.85 -1.31
N ILE A 835 -12.46 -24.03 -1.82
CA ILE A 835 -12.79 -25.34 -1.25
C ILE A 835 -11.53 -26.01 -0.69
N GLU A 836 -11.71 -26.84 0.34
CA GLU A 836 -10.62 -27.60 0.97
C GLU A 836 -9.96 -28.55 -0.04
N GLY A 837 -8.63 -28.62 -0.01
CA GLY A 837 -7.80 -29.40 -0.93
C GLY A 837 -7.44 -28.70 -2.24
N GLY A 838 -8.08 -27.57 -2.57
CA GLY A 838 -7.86 -26.87 -3.84
C GLY A 838 -6.48 -26.19 -3.95
N PHE A 839 -5.97 -26.12 -5.19
CA PHE A 839 -4.78 -25.36 -5.57
C PHE A 839 -5.17 -24.15 -6.42
N TYR A 840 -4.78 -22.96 -5.99
CA TYR A 840 -5.18 -21.70 -6.63
C TYR A 840 -4.05 -21.10 -7.48
N GLY A 841 -3.20 -21.89 -8.14
CA GLY A 841 -2.41 -21.43 -9.30
C GLY A 841 -1.02 -20.82 -9.06
N ASN A 842 -0.68 -20.33 -7.87
CA ASN A 842 0.68 -19.85 -7.59
C ASN A 842 1.66 -21.01 -7.34
N MET A 843 2.55 -21.26 -8.30
CA MET A 843 3.51 -22.38 -8.26
C MET A 843 4.61 -22.20 -7.20
N TYR A 844 4.79 -21.01 -6.65
CA TYR A 844 5.75 -20.75 -5.57
C TYR A 844 5.19 -21.01 -4.16
N SER A 845 3.91 -21.35 -4.05
CA SER A 845 3.30 -21.78 -2.78
C SER A 845 3.82 -23.13 -2.31
N TYR A 846 3.53 -23.50 -1.07
CA TYR A 846 3.84 -24.82 -0.55
C TYR A 846 2.90 -25.88 -1.12
N GLY A 847 3.47 -27.03 -1.52
CA GLY A 847 2.70 -28.15 -2.05
C GLY A 847 2.07 -27.88 -3.42
N ALA A 848 2.59 -26.92 -4.19
CA ALA A 848 2.17 -26.71 -5.57
C ALA A 848 2.40 -28.00 -6.41
N PRO A 849 1.47 -28.35 -7.32
CA PRO A 849 1.62 -29.50 -8.20
C PRO A 849 2.77 -29.32 -9.19
N ALA A 850 3.22 -30.42 -9.81
CA ALA A 850 4.20 -30.35 -10.90
C ALA A 850 3.58 -29.82 -12.20
N ASP A 851 2.27 -30.04 -12.41
CA ASP A 851 1.55 -29.51 -13.55
C ASP A 851 1.31 -28.00 -13.37
N SER A 852 1.93 -27.21 -14.23
CA SER A 852 1.76 -25.76 -14.26
C SER A 852 0.75 -25.32 -15.32
N SER A 853 -0.05 -26.21 -15.89
CA SER A 853 -1.14 -25.86 -16.83
C SER A 853 -2.31 -25.17 -16.11
N ASP A 854 -3.12 -24.41 -16.84
CA ASP A 854 -4.27 -23.71 -16.24
C ASP A 854 -5.36 -24.65 -15.73
N ASN A 855 -5.38 -25.91 -16.20
CA ASN A 855 -6.28 -26.94 -15.69
C ASN A 855 -5.87 -27.45 -14.30
N ALA A 856 -4.62 -27.22 -13.87
CA ALA A 856 -4.18 -27.63 -12.55
C ALA A 856 -4.66 -26.68 -11.44
N MET A 857 -5.11 -25.46 -11.77
CA MET A 857 -5.64 -24.52 -10.78
C MET A 857 -7.17 -24.52 -10.75
N GLU A 858 -7.71 -24.32 -9.55
CA GLU A 858 -9.10 -23.90 -9.37
C GLU A 858 -9.29 -22.52 -9.99
N GLN A 859 -10.30 -22.40 -10.86
CA GLN A 859 -10.58 -21.16 -11.57
C GLN A 859 -11.22 -20.13 -10.63
N PRO A 860 -10.78 -18.86 -10.64
CA PRO A 860 -11.34 -17.85 -9.77
C PRO A 860 -12.73 -17.41 -10.24
N LEU A 861 -13.53 -16.89 -9.32
CA LEU A 861 -14.81 -16.26 -9.61
C LEU A 861 -14.64 -15.07 -10.57
N CYS A 862 -13.58 -14.28 -10.38
CA CYS A 862 -13.30 -13.09 -11.18
C CYS A 862 -11.80 -12.79 -11.24
N TRP A 863 -11.35 -12.30 -12.40
CA TRP A 863 -10.02 -11.73 -12.66
C TRP A 863 -10.07 -10.19 -12.82
N PRO A 864 -10.25 -9.41 -11.73
CA PRO A 864 -10.30 -7.96 -11.83
C PRO A 864 -8.97 -7.37 -12.31
N ASN A 865 -9.02 -6.52 -13.34
CA ASN A 865 -7.85 -5.84 -13.89
C ASN A 865 -7.21 -4.92 -12.85
N LYS A 866 -5.88 -4.81 -12.85
CA LYS A 866 -5.13 -3.94 -11.94
C LYS A 866 -5.51 -2.46 -12.04
N SER A 867 -5.93 -1.98 -13.21
CA SER A 867 -6.42 -0.61 -13.39
C SER A 867 -7.78 -0.39 -12.72
N PHE A 868 -8.58 -1.44 -12.59
CA PHE A 868 -9.89 -1.40 -11.95
C PHE A 868 -9.79 -1.55 -10.43
N ASP A 869 -8.99 -2.52 -9.96
CA ASP A 869 -8.55 -2.64 -8.58
C ASP A 869 -7.14 -3.22 -8.53
N ARG A 870 -6.17 -2.42 -8.10
CA ARG A 870 -4.76 -2.80 -8.04
C ARG A 870 -4.46 -3.81 -6.94
N SER A 871 -5.23 -3.81 -5.86
CA SER A 871 -4.98 -4.66 -4.70
C SER A 871 -6.30 -4.92 -3.95
N PRO A 872 -7.08 -5.90 -4.40
CA PRO A 872 -8.27 -6.36 -3.67
C PRO A 872 -7.90 -6.85 -2.26
N SER A 873 -8.83 -6.70 -1.31
CA SER A 873 -8.64 -7.07 0.09
C SER A 873 -9.77 -7.96 0.60
N GLU A 874 -10.25 -7.82 1.84
CA GLU A 874 -11.20 -8.77 2.41
C GLU A 874 -12.57 -8.68 1.72
N LEU A 875 -13.15 -9.85 1.39
CA LEU A 875 -14.55 -9.93 1.00
C LEU A 875 -15.46 -10.05 2.23
N LEU A 876 -16.69 -9.56 2.11
CA LEU A 876 -17.69 -9.70 3.16
C LEU A 876 -19.10 -9.76 2.60
N TRP A 877 -19.93 -10.60 3.21
CA TRP A 877 -21.36 -10.62 2.95
C TRP A 877 -22.03 -9.42 3.60
N VAL A 878 -22.96 -8.81 2.86
CA VAL A 878 -23.95 -7.90 3.44
C VAL A 878 -24.99 -8.75 4.17
N ASN A 879 -24.92 -8.77 5.50
CA ASN A 879 -25.93 -9.41 6.34
C ASN A 879 -26.62 -8.33 7.18
N SER A 880 -27.34 -7.43 6.50
CA SER A 880 -27.96 -6.27 7.10
C SER A 880 -29.10 -5.74 6.25
N ASP A 881 -30.32 -5.79 6.80
CA ASP A 881 -31.51 -5.18 6.20
C ASP A 881 -31.36 -3.66 6.01
N ALA A 882 -30.48 -3.01 6.80
CA ALA A 882 -30.22 -1.58 6.68
C ALA A 882 -29.55 -1.18 5.35
N TRP A 883 -29.04 -2.17 4.59
CA TRP A 883 -28.45 -1.99 3.26
C TRP A 883 -29.44 -2.27 2.12
N GLY A 884 -30.73 -2.47 2.46
CA GLY A 884 -31.83 -2.55 1.51
C GLY A 884 -31.60 -3.61 0.42
N PRO A 885 -31.61 -3.22 -0.88
CA PRO A 885 -31.50 -4.18 -1.98
C PRO A 885 -30.14 -4.86 -2.08
N LEU A 886 -29.13 -4.41 -1.33
CA LEU A 886 -27.82 -5.06 -1.28
C LEU A 886 -27.71 -6.12 -0.19
N ASN A 887 -28.74 -6.30 0.65
CA ASN A 887 -28.75 -7.38 1.64
C ASN A 887 -28.58 -8.74 0.94
N GLY A 888 -27.72 -9.60 1.48
CA GLY A 888 -27.34 -10.87 0.86
C GLY A 888 -26.34 -10.77 -0.29
N SER A 889 -25.89 -9.58 -0.68
CA SER A 889 -24.84 -9.42 -1.70
C SER A 889 -23.43 -9.62 -1.12
N LEU A 890 -22.47 -9.94 -1.98
CA LEU A 890 -21.06 -10.01 -1.63
C LEU A 890 -20.36 -8.69 -1.96
N LEU A 891 -19.53 -8.18 -1.04
CA LEU A 891 -18.71 -6.99 -1.25
C LEU A 891 -17.22 -7.36 -1.28
N ASN A 892 -16.44 -6.58 -2.02
CA ASN A 892 -14.99 -6.60 -2.00
C ASN A 892 -14.44 -5.22 -1.61
N LEU A 893 -13.49 -5.20 -0.68
CA LEU A 893 -12.75 -4.00 -0.32
C LEU A 893 -11.49 -3.87 -1.20
N SER A 894 -11.02 -2.62 -1.41
CA SER A 894 -9.78 -2.36 -2.15
C SER A 894 -8.75 -1.66 -1.27
N TYR A 895 -7.62 -2.34 -1.09
CA TYR A 895 -6.44 -1.78 -0.45
C TYR A 895 -5.69 -0.82 -1.39
N GLY A 896 -5.61 -1.18 -2.67
CA GLY A 896 -4.82 -0.43 -3.64
C GLY A 896 -5.37 0.97 -3.83
N TYR A 897 -6.69 1.06 -4.05
CA TYR A 897 -7.35 2.32 -4.38
C TYR A 897 -8.22 2.88 -3.27
N GLY A 898 -8.47 2.17 -2.17
CA GLY A 898 -9.39 2.68 -1.15
C GLY A 898 -10.78 2.85 -1.76
N LYS A 899 -11.37 1.74 -2.21
CA LYS A 899 -12.71 1.66 -2.84
C LYS A 899 -13.46 0.44 -2.29
N VAL A 900 -14.75 0.36 -2.57
CA VAL A 900 -15.60 -0.80 -2.27
C VAL A 900 -16.35 -1.20 -3.52
N TYR A 901 -16.50 -2.50 -3.74
CA TYR A 901 -17.13 -3.09 -4.91
C TYR A 901 -18.22 -4.06 -4.46
N ILE A 902 -19.31 -4.12 -5.21
CA ILE A 902 -20.24 -5.25 -5.18
C ILE A 902 -19.72 -6.35 -6.10
N VAL A 903 -19.96 -7.60 -5.72
CA VAL A 903 -19.45 -8.80 -6.42
C VAL A 903 -20.65 -9.65 -6.88
N PRO A 904 -21.36 -9.27 -7.96
CA PRO A 904 -22.40 -10.11 -8.53
C PRO A 904 -21.78 -11.40 -9.11
N HIS A 905 -22.44 -12.53 -8.88
CA HIS A 905 -21.90 -13.83 -9.22
C HIS A 905 -23.00 -14.87 -9.44
N GLU A 906 -22.62 -15.97 -10.09
CA GLU A 906 -23.47 -17.10 -10.41
C GLU A 906 -22.69 -18.41 -10.32
N LYS A 907 -23.43 -19.52 -10.38
CA LYS A 907 -22.87 -20.86 -10.53
C LYS A 907 -23.45 -21.50 -11.79
N VAL A 908 -22.59 -21.84 -12.74
CA VAL A 908 -22.95 -22.51 -13.99
C VAL A 908 -22.21 -23.85 -14.06
N GLY A 909 -22.96 -24.95 -14.03
CA GLY A 909 -22.36 -26.28 -13.89
C GLY A 909 -21.52 -26.38 -12.60
N ASP A 910 -20.23 -26.70 -12.77
CA ASP A 910 -19.28 -26.81 -11.68
C ASP A 910 -18.53 -25.48 -11.38
N PHE A 911 -18.66 -24.47 -12.26
CA PHE A 911 -17.91 -23.23 -12.15
C PHE A 911 -18.68 -22.15 -11.39
N TRP A 912 -17.96 -21.45 -10.52
CA TRP A 912 -18.38 -20.15 -10.01
C TRP A 912 -17.74 -19.07 -10.86
N GLN A 913 -18.56 -18.12 -11.30
CA GLN A 913 -18.12 -17.01 -12.13
C GLN A 913 -18.89 -15.75 -11.75
N GLY A 914 -18.34 -14.58 -12.03
CA GLY A 914 -18.95 -13.33 -11.64
C GLY A 914 -18.03 -12.16 -11.93
N GLY A 915 -18.34 -11.02 -11.33
CA GLY A 915 -17.59 -9.81 -11.54
C GLY A 915 -17.58 -8.86 -10.37
N MET A 916 -16.99 -7.69 -10.58
CA MET A 916 -16.94 -6.60 -9.63
C MET A 916 -17.50 -5.34 -10.27
N CYS A 917 -18.38 -4.64 -9.54
CA CYS A 917 -18.83 -3.29 -9.88
C CYS A 917 -18.54 -2.35 -8.72
N ARG A 918 -17.94 -1.20 -9.01
CA ARG A 918 -17.59 -0.21 -7.97
C ARG A 918 -18.86 0.37 -7.35
N LEU A 919 -18.92 0.46 -6.02
CA LEU A 919 -19.95 1.23 -5.33
C LEU A 919 -19.73 2.74 -5.56
N PRO A 920 -20.79 3.56 -5.72
CA PRO A 920 -20.71 5.00 -5.89
C PRO A 920 -20.32 5.72 -4.57
N LEU A 921 -19.12 5.42 -4.09
CA LEU A 921 -18.49 5.95 -2.90
C LEU A 921 -17.29 6.83 -3.30
N PRO A 922 -17.00 7.90 -2.52
CA PRO A 922 -15.74 8.61 -2.66
C PRO A 922 -14.58 7.66 -2.36
N GLN A 923 -13.42 7.99 -2.91
CA GLN A 923 -12.19 7.26 -2.63
C GLN A 923 -11.75 7.52 -1.19
N PHE A 924 -11.28 6.48 -0.49
CA PHE A 924 -10.82 6.61 0.89
C PHE A 924 -9.39 7.17 0.92
N PRO A 925 -9.03 8.04 1.88
CA PRO A 925 -7.68 8.61 2.02
C PRO A 925 -6.54 7.61 2.26
N THR A 926 -6.88 6.33 2.45
CA THR A 926 -5.96 5.23 2.74
C THR A 926 -6.51 3.94 2.12
N GLY A 927 -5.67 2.91 1.97
CA GLY A 927 -6.12 1.61 1.49
C GLY A 927 -7.04 0.93 2.48
N VAL A 928 -8.20 0.41 2.04
CA VAL A 928 -9.18 -0.25 2.93
C VAL A 928 -8.98 -1.77 2.92
N MET A 929 -8.88 -2.39 4.09
CA MET A 929 -8.45 -3.80 4.20
C MET A 929 -9.45 -4.74 4.86
N ARG A 930 -10.15 -4.27 5.91
CA ARG A 930 -11.06 -5.09 6.72
C ARG A 930 -12.32 -4.31 7.04
N ALA A 931 -13.44 -5.01 7.14
CA ALA A 931 -14.70 -4.41 7.56
C ALA A 931 -15.57 -5.38 8.35
N ARG A 932 -16.47 -4.83 9.17
CA ARG A 932 -17.51 -5.58 9.89
C ARG A 932 -18.83 -4.81 9.84
N PHE A 933 -19.93 -5.52 9.70
CA PHE A 933 -21.25 -4.94 9.92
C PHE A 933 -21.50 -4.80 11.43
N HIS A 934 -21.95 -3.63 11.84
CA HIS A 934 -22.26 -3.35 13.23
C HIS A 934 -23.54 -4.11 13.63
N PRO A 935 -23.55 -4.83 14.77
CA PRO A 935 -24.62 -5.76 15.11
C PRO A 935 -25.99 -5.11 15.35
N GLU A 936 -26.04 -3.86 15.86
CA GLU A 936 -27.31 -3.17 16.13
C GLU A 936 -27.78 -2.23 15.01
N ASN A 937 -26.92 -1.31 14.53
CA ASN A 937 -27.33 -0.31 13.54
C ASN A 937 -27.25 -0.83 12.08
N GLY A 938 -26.67 -2.01 11.86
CA GLY A 938 -26.56 -2.65 10.55
C GLY A 938 -25.66 -1.94 9.53
N GLN A 939 -24.89 -0.92 9.93
CA GLN A 939 -24.00 -0.20 9.02
C GLN A 939 -22.60 -0.82 9.00
N MET A 940 -21.87 -0.64 7.90
CA MET A 940 -20.55 -1.24 7.72
C MET A 940 -19.46 -0.33 8.29
N TYR A 941 -18.56 -0.89 9.08
CA TYR A 941 -17.38 -0.20 9.58
C TYR A 941 -16.15 -0.79 8.94
N ALA A 942 -15.28 0.05 8.41
CA ALA A 942 -14.10 -0.38 7.65
C ALA A 942 -12.84 0.30 8.18
N CYS A 943 -11.73 -0.43 8.21
CA CYS A 943 -10.42 0.12 8.56
C CYS A 943 -9.40 -0.14 7.45
N GLY A 944 -8.31 0.62 7.52
CA GLY A 944 -7.32 0.65 6.47
C GLY A 944 -6.01 1.30 6.85
N MET A 945 -5.01 1.10 5.99
CA MET A 945 -3.66 1.64 6.15
C MET A 945 -2.98 1.92 4.81
N HIS A 946 -1.97 2.80 4.86
CA HIS A 946 -1.03 2.98 3.76
C HIS A 946 0.25 2.22 4.06
N ALA A 947 0.55 1.25 3.21
CA ALA A 947 1.81 0.53 3.11
C ALA A 947 1.89 -0.14 1.71
N TRP A 948 2.99 -0.84 1.44
CA TRP A 948 3.11 -1.89 0.40
C TRP A 948 2.49 -1.58 -0.98
N GLY A 949 2.64 -0.35 -1.47
CA GLY A 949 2.19 0.02 -2.81
C GLY A 949 0.70 0.38 -2.94
N SER A 950 0.03 0.75 -1.84
CA SER A 950 -1.27 1.44 -1.93
C SER A 950 -1.08 2.83 -2.56
N ASP A 951 -1.93 3.19 -3.52
CA ASP A 951 -1.92 4.52 -4.14
C ASP A 951 -2.59 5.57 -3.26
N GLN A 952 -3.20 5.16 -2.14
CA GLN A 952 -3.83 6.05 -1.17
C GLN A 952 -2.84 6.41 -0.06
N SER A 953 -2.15 7.53 -0.25
CA SER A 953 -1.10 8.02 0.67
C SER A 953 -1.51 9.26 1.47
N GLU A 954 -2.75 9.73 1.36
CA GLU A 954 -3.23 10.92 2.06
C GLU A 954 -3.25 10.73 3.59
N SER A 955 -3.51 9.50 4.04
CA SER A 955 -3.50 9.13 5.46
C SER A 955 -2.79 7.79 5.68
N PRO A 956 -1.93 7.66 6.72
CA PRO A 956 -1.25 6.41 7.03
C PRO A 956 -2.22 5.29 7.47
N GLY A 957 -3.44 5.64 7.86
CA GLY A 957 -4.53 4.68 8.10
C GLY A 957 -5.89 5.33 8.33
N GLY A 958 -6.89 4.54 8.69
CA GLY A 958 -8.26 5.02 8.74
C GLY A 958 -9.24 4.07 9.42
N LEU A 959 -10.32 4.66 9.94
CA LEU A 959 -11.49 3.98 10.46
C LEU A 959 -12.73 4.76 10.01
N TYR A 960 -13.68 4.06 9.39
CA TYR A 960 -14.80 4.67 8.68
C TYR A 960 -16.10 3.93 8.98
N ARG A 961 -17.21 4.66 9.02
CA ARG A 961 -18.57 4.10 8.98
C ARG A 961 -19.20 4.42 7.64
N ILE A 962 -19.57 3.38 6.90
CA ILE A 962 -20.20 3.47 5.59
C ILE A 962 -21.68 3.17 5.76
N ARG A 963 -22.53 4.13 5.39
CA ARG A 963 -23.98 4.06 5.55
C ARG A 963 -24.67 3.98 4.20
N TYR A 964 -25.59 3.05 4.04
CA TYR A 964 -26.59 3.15 2.98
C TYR A 964 -27.63 4.21 3.39
N THR A 965 -27.94 5.15 2.50
CA THR A 965 -28.82 6.28 2.81
C THR A 965 -30.26 6.07 2.39
N GLY A 966 -30.54 5.00 1.64
CA GLY A 966 -31.83 4.77 0.98
C GLY A 966 -32.00 5.51 -0.34
N ALA A 967 -31.04 6.37 -0.74
CA ALA A 967 -31.11 7.03 -2.03
C ALA A 967 -30.90 6.05 -3.19
N GLU A 968 -31.52 6.39 -4.31
CA GLU A 968 -31.54 5.58 -5.53
C GLU A 968 -30.14 5.21 -6.03
N SER A 969 -29.96 3.93 -6.38
CA SER A 969 -28.73 3.36 -6.91
C SER A 969 -29.08 2.21 -7.87
N LEU A 970 -28.53 2.25 -9.08
CA LEU A 970 -28.57 1.16 -10.06
C LEU A 970 -27.26 0.38 -10.04
N LEU A 971 -27.17 -0.58 -9.09
CA LEU A 971 -26.02 -1.47 -8.96
C LEU A 971 -26.36 -2.87 -9.50
N PRO A 972 -25.42 -3.54 -10.18
CA PRO A 972 -25.62 -4.91 -10.63
C PRO A 972 -25.45 -5.85 -9.44
N ILE A 973 -26.53 -6.54 -9.08
CA ILE A 973 -26.58 -7.51 -7.97
C ILE A 973 -26.56 -8.95 -8.47
N GLY A 974 -26.80 -9.18 -9.77
CA GLY A 974 -26.74 -10.50 -10.40
C GLY A 974 -26.20 -10.44 -11.82
N LEU A 975 -25.57 -11.54 -12.23
CA LEU A 975 -25.08 -11.80 -13.59
C LEU A 975 -25.49 -13.21 -13.98
N ALA A 976 -25.91 -13.41 -15.23
CA ALA A 976 -26.15 -14.74 -15.78
C ALA A 976 -25.64 -14.84 -17.23
N ALA A 977 -24.57 -15.61 -17.45
CA ALA A 977 -24.01 -15.84 -18.78
C ALA A 977 -24.64 -17.08 -19.45
N HIS A 978 -25.15 -16.89 -20.66
CA HIS A 978 -25.80 -17.92 -21.46
C HIS A 978 -25.33 -17.89 -22.92
N SER A 979 -25.64 -18.94 -23.67
CA SER A 979 -25.24 -19.12 -25.07
C SER A 979 -25.54 -17.91 -25.98
N GLU A 980 -26.66 -17.22 -25.73
CA GLU A 980 -27.11 -16.05 -26.50
C GLU A 980 -26.56 -14.69 -25.99
N GLY A 981 -25.93 -14.64 -24.81
CA GLY A 981 -25.51 -13.37 -24.21
C GLY A 981 -25.43 -13.33 -22.68
N MET A 982 -25.68 -12.15 -22.10
CA MET A 982 -25.54 -11.89 -20.66
C MET A 982 -26.79 -11.19 -20.11
N THR A 983 -27.35 -11.73 -19.03
CA THR A 983 -28.38 -11.04 -18.24
C THR A 983 -27.75 -10.37 -17.03
N ILE A 984 -28.07 -9.09 -16.80
CA ILE A 984 -27.62 -8.29 -15.66
C ILE A 984 -28.84 -7.93 -14.83
N THR A 985 -28.85 -8.31 -13.55
CA THR A 985 -29.92 -7.93 -12.62
C THR A 985 -29.46 -6.75 -11.76
N PHE A 986 -30.24 -5.68 -11.76
CA PHE A 986 -29.98 -4.44 -11.02
C PHE A 986 -30.74 -4.40 -9.69
N SER A 987 -30.20 -3.63 -8.74
CA SER A 987 -30.78 -3.42 -7.41
C SER A 987 -32.16 -2.76 -7.42
N GLN A 988 -32.53 -2.10 -8.52
CA GLN A 988 -33.77 -1.34 -8.71
C GLN A 988 -34.18 -1.39 -10.20
N ALA A 989 -35.41 -1.00 -10.51
CA ALA A 989 -35.91 -0.96 -11.87
C ALA A 989 -35.20 0.11 -12.72
N VAL A 990 -34.88 -0.23 -13.96
CA VAL A 990 -34.26 0.65 -14.96
C VAL A 990 -35.31 1.29 -15.84
N ASP A 991 -35.00 2.45 -16.42
CA ASP A 991 -35.83 3.05 -17.48
C ASP A 991 -35.74 2.18 -18.74
N VAL A 992 -36.87 1.62 -19.15
CA VAL A 992 -36.97 0.67 -20.27
C VAL A 992 -36.39 1.25 -21.56
N GLN A 993 -36.61 2.54 -21.83
CA GLN A 993 -36.12 3.15 -23.07
C GLN A 993 -34.60 3.24 -23.10
N SER A 994 -33.97 3.73 -22.02
CA SER A 994 -32.51 3.83 -21.93
C SER A 994 -31.83 2.45 -21.89
N ALA A 995 -32.45 1.48 -21.23
CA ALA A 995 -31.91 0.13 -21.06
C ALA A 995 -32.11 -0.78 -22.27
N SER A 996 -33.09 -0.49 -23.13
CA SER A 996 -33.28 -1.23 -24.38
C SER A 996 -32.42 -0.70 -25.54
N ASP A 997 -31.69 0.41 -25.38
CA ASP A 997 -30.74 0.92 -26.37
C ASP A 997 -29.40 0.19 -26.26
N PRO A 998 -28.98 -0.62 -27.25
CA PRO A 998 -27.68 -1.29 -27.23
C PRO A 998 -26.49 -0.33 -27.10
N ASN A 999 -26.65 0.94 -27.53
CA ASN A 999 -25.60 1.95 -27.43
C ASN A 999 -25.42 2.51 -26.01
N SER A 1000 -26.28 2.12 -25.07
CA SER A 1000 -26.10 2.41 -23.64
C SER A 1000 -25.06 1.51 -22.98
N TYR A 1001 -24.52 0.53 -23.72
CA TYR A 1001 -23.60 -0.48 -23.21
C TYR A 1001 -22.34 -0.61 -24.06
N LEU A 1002 -21.27 -1.10 -23.42
CA LEU A 1002 -20.02 -1.54 -24.04
C LEU A 1002 -19.65 -2.89 -23.45
N VAL A 1003 -19.18 -3.80 -24.30
CA VAL A 1003 -18.68 -5.11 -23.86
C VAL A 1003 -17.32 -5.34 -24.50
N ASP A 1004 -16.28 -5.38 -23.67
CA ASP A 1004 -14.91 -5.69 -24.08
C ASP A 1004 -14.45 -6.97 -23.42
N THR A 1005 -13.59 -7.74 -24.10
CA THR A 1005 -13.05 -9.00 -23.60
C THR A 1005 -11.56 -9.09 -23.89
N TRP A 1006 -10.85 -9.81 -23.03
CA TRP A 1006 -9.44 -10.10 -23.23
C TRP A 1006 -9.02 -11.37 -22.47
N ALA A 1007 -7.94 -11.98 -22.94
CA ALA A 1007 -7.29 -13.13 -22.35
C ALA A 1007 -6.07 -12.70 -21.51
N LEU A 1008 -5.61 -13.63 -20.67
CA LEU A 1008 -4.42 -13.49 -19.84
C LEU A 1008 -3.51 -14.71 -20.02
N LYS A 1009 -2.25 -14.60 -19.59
CA LYS A 1009 -1.28 -15.70 -19.60
C LYS A 1009 -0.69 -15.91 -18.22
N ARG A 1010 -0.96 -17.06 -17.60
CA ARG A 1010 -0.32 -17.44 -16.34
C ARG A 1010 1.09 -17.95 -16.59
N THR A 1011 2.07 -17.25 -16.03
CA THR A 1011 3.50 -17.58 -16.20
C THR A 1011 4.28 -17.31 -14.92
N ALA A 1012 5.55 -17.70 -14.89
CA ALA A 1012 6.47 -17.33 -13.81
C ALA A 1012 6.79 -15.81 -13.78
N ASN A 1013 6.46 -15.05 -14.83
CA ASN A 1013 6.67 -13.61 -14.87
C ASN A 1013 5.67 -12.89 -13.94
N TYR A 1014 5.99 -11.65 -13.59
CA TYR A 1014 5.11 -10.85 -12.77
C TYR A 1014 3.91 -10.35 -13.60
N GLY A 1015 2.71 -10.80 -13.26
CA GLY A 1015 1.48 -10.38 -13.93
C GLY A 1015 1.37 -10.90 -15.37
N SER A 1016 0.45 -10.31 -16.12
CA SER A 1016 0.20 -10.59 -17.54
C SER A 1016 -0.15 -9.32 -18.27
N ASP A 1017 0.34 -9.19 -19.50
CA ASP A 1017 -0.25 -8.28 -20.47
C ASP A 1017 -1.67 -8.74 -20.84
N LEU A 1018 -2.44 -7.84 -21.46
CA LEU A 1018 -3.73 -8.18 -22.04
C LEU A 1018 -3.49 -8.82 -23.41
N TYR A 1019 -4.19 -9.91 -23.71
CA TYR A 1019 -4.12 -10.62 -24.98
C TYR A 1019 -5.51 -10.70 -25.61
N ASP A 1020 -5.56 -10.84 -26.94
CA ASP A 1020 -6.82 -11.08 -27.67
C ASP A 1020 -7.93 -10.08 -27.31
N GLU A 1021 -7.57 -8.79 -27.15
CA GLU A 1021 -8.52 -7.72 -26.83
C GLU A 1021 -9.55 -7.56 -27.95
N GLN A 1022 -10.84 -7.59 -27.59
CA GLN A 1022 -11.97 -7.52 -28.52
C GLN A 1022 -13.14 -6.75 -27.92
N SER A 1023 -13.71 -5.81 -28.67
CA SER A 1023 -15.03 -5.25 -28.37
C SER A 1023 -16.12 -6.11 -29.04
N LEU A 1024 -17.07 -6.61 -28.25
CA LEU A 1024 -18.20 -7.38 -28.74
C LEU A 1024 -19.34 -6.46 -29.18
N THR A 1025 -20.04 -6.87 -30.25
CA THR A 1025 -21.27 -6.21 -30.70
C THR A 1025 -22.46 -6.69 -29.88
N ILE A 1026 -23.32 -5.75 -29.51
CA ILE A 1026 -24.60 -6.02 -28.83
C ILE A 1026 -25.71 -5.88 -29.87
N ASP A 1027 -26.39 -6.98 -30.17
CA ASP A 1027 -27.46 -7.01 -31.19
C ASP A 1027 -28.75 -6.36 -30.67
N SER A 1028 -29.10 -6.66 -29.42
CA SER A 1028 -30.25 -6.10 -28.72
C SER A 1028 -30.03 -6.11 -27.21
N ALA A 1029 -30.80 -5.26 -26.51
CA ALA A 1029 -30.94 -5.27 -25.06
C ALA A 1029 -32.44 -5.39 -24.73
N GLU A 1030 -32.81 -6.41 -23.96
CA GLU A 1030 -34.19 -6.72 -23.60
C GLU A 1030 -34.37 -6.55 -22.09
N VAL A 1031 -35.39 -5.81 -21.66
CA VAL A 1031 -35.67 -5.54 -20.25
C VAL A 1031 -36.78 -6.48 -19.76
N SER A 1032 -36.60 -7.08 -18.58
CA SER A 1032 -37.60 -7.97 -17.94
C SER A 1032 -38.89 -7.25 -17.58
N GLU A 1033 -39.97 -8.00 -17.35
CA GLU A 1033 -41.28 -7.43 -16.98
C GLU A 1033 -41.23 -6.58 -15.70
N ASP A 1034 -40.41 -6.97 -14.72
CA ASP A 1034 -40.22 -6.24 -13.46
C ASP A 1034 -39.28 -5.02 -13.58
N GLY A 1035 -38.71 -4.81 -14.76
CA GLY A 1035 -37.79 -3.72 -15.05
C GLY A 1035 -36.41 -3.86 -14.40
N ARG A 1036 -36.08 -4.97 -13.73
CA ARG A 1036 -34.83 -5.09 -12.95
C ARG A 1036 -33.72 -5.83 -13.67
N SER A 1037 -34.02 -6.61 -14.68
CA SER A 1037 -33.03 -7.37 -15.43
C SER A 1037 -32.94 -6.87 -16.87
N VAL A 1038 -31.71 -6.80 -17.39
CA VAL A 1038 -31.45 -6.49 -18.79
C VAL A 1038 -30.65 -7.63 -19.41
N THR A 1039 -31.17 -8.23 -20.47
CA THR A 1039 -30.50 -9.27 -21.24
C THR A 1039 -29.88 -8.66 -22.49
N LEU A 1040 -28.55 -8.65 -22.54
CA LEU A 1040 -27.76 -8.22 -23.69
C LEU A 1040 -27.53 -9.42 -24.61
N ARG A 1041 -28.00 -9.35 -25.86
CA ARG A 1041 -27.69 -10.38 -26.87
C ARG A 1041 -26.31 -10.15 -27.48
N LEU A 1042 -25.44 -11.14 -27.33
CA LEU A 1042 -24.03 -11.10 -27.72
C LEU A 1042 -23.71 -12.36 -28.54
N PRO A 1043 -24.03 -12.40 -29.85
CA PRO A 1043 -23.98 -13.62 -30.68
C PRO A 1043 -22.58 -14.23 -30.84
N HIS A 1044 -21.54 -13.49 -30.48
CA HIS A 1044 -20.15 -13.91 -30.58
C HIS A 1044 -19.48 -14.09 -29.21
N MET A 1045 -20.25 -14.03 -28.13
CA MET A 1045 -19.73 -14.26 -26.77
C MET A 1045 -19.20 -15.69 -26.63
N ARG A 1046 -18.06 -15.82 -25.96
CA ARG A 1046 -17.40 -17.09 -25.64
C ARG A 1046 -16.89 -17.02 -24.21
N PRO A 1047 -16.58 -18.17 -23.58
CA PRO A 1047 -15.81 -18.18 -22.36
C PRO A 1047 -14.55 -17.31 -22.48
N THR A 1048 -14.30 -16.47 -21.49
CA THR A 1048 -13.19 -15.52 -21.46
C THR A 1048 -12.71 -15.32 -20.02
N TRP A 1049 -11.41 -15.10 -19.87
CA TRP A 1049 -10.79 -14.82 -18.58
C TRP A 1049 -11.29 -13.49 -18.03
N CYS A 1050 -11.39 -12.48 -18.90
CA CYS A 1050 -11.85 -11.16 -18.53
C CYS A 1050 -12.86 -10.64 -19.55
N MET A 1051 -13.90 -10.03 -19.02
CA MET A 1051 -14.93 -9.28 -19.70
C MET A 1051 -15.16 -7.99 -18.92
N GLN A 1052 -15.37 -6.90 -19.64
CA GLN A 1052 -15.78 -5.62 -19.08
C GLN A 1052 -17.11 -5.21 -19.70
N ILE A 1053 -18.13 -5.04 -18.88
CA ILE A 1053 -19.42 -4.51 -19.29
C ILE A 1053 -19.58 -3.13 -18.67
N SER A 1054 -19.58 -2.10 -19.51
CA SER A 1054 -19.83 -0.72 -19.09
C SER A 1054 -21.20 -0.26 -19.54
N TYR A 1055 -21.90 0.51 -18.71
CA TYR A 1055 -23.26 0.94 -18.98
C TYR A 1055 -23.49 2.39 -18.55
N LYS A 1056 -24.42 3.06 -19.25
CA LYS A 1056 -24.97 4.38 -18.90
C LYS A 1056 -26.48 4.34 -19.04
N LEU A 1057 -27.17 4.15 -17.92
CA LEU A 1057 -28.60 3.90 -17.87
C LEU A 1057 -29.31 5.01 -17.11
N LYS A 1058 -30.62 5.13 -17.33
CA LYS A 1058 -31.49 5.91 -16.47
C LYS A 1058 -32.29 4.97 -15.57
N SER A 1059 -32.63 5.43 -14.38
CA SER A 1059 -33.68 4.81 -13.58
C SER A 1059 -35.06 5.32 -13.99
N GLU A 1060 -36.13 4.72 -13.45
CA GLU A 1060 -37.51 5.18 -13.67
C GLU A 1060 -37.74 6.66 -13.27
N SER A 1061 -36.94 7.17 -12.33
CA SER A 1061 -36.98 8.59 -11.94
C SER A 1061 -36.33 9.53 -12.96
N GLY A 1062 -35.68 8.98 -13.99
CA GLY A 1062 -34.92 9.70 -15.01
C GLY A 1062 -33.48 10.03 -14.62
N LYS A 1063 -33.03 9.63 -13.42
CA LYS A 1063 -31.65 9.84 -12.96
C LYS A 1063 -30.68 8.95 -13.72
N THR A 1064 -29.58 9.53 -14.20
CA THR A 1064 -28.55 8.79 -14.96
C THR A 1064 -27.53 8.14 -14.03
N PHE A 1065 -27.19 6.88 -14.30
CA PHE A 1065 -26.20 6.09 -13.59
C PHE A 1065 -25.21 5.49 -14.58
N THR A 1066 -23.93 5.55 -14.23
CA THR A 1066 -22.87 4.85 -14.97
C THR A 1066 -22.25 3.79 -14.08
N GLY A 1067 -21.86 2.67 -14.68
CA GLY A 1067 -21.17 1.60 -13.99
C GLY A 1067 -20.34 0.77 -14.95
N THR A 1068 -19.36 0.07 -14.37
CA THR A 1068 -18.52 -0.89 -15.08
C THR A 1068 -18.43 -2.14 -14.24
N ILE A 1069 -18.72 -3.27 -14.87
CA ILE A 1069 -18.59 -4.61 -14.33
C ILE A 1069 -17.36 -5.23 -14.97
N GLN A 1070 -16.34 -5.59 -14.19
CA GLN A 1070 -15.29 -6.48 -14.68
C GLN A 1070 -15.57 -7.89 -14.19
N ASN A 1071 -15.84 -8.81 -15.12
CA ASN A 1071 -16.26 -10.17 -14.83
C ASN A 1071 -15.43 -11.22 -15.59
N THR A 1072 -15.63 -12.47 -15.21
CA THR A 1072 -15.06 -13.65 -15.86
C THR A 1072 -16.21 -14.56 -16.28
N VAL A 1073 -16.04 -15.26 -17.41
CA VAL A 1073 -17.02 -16.22 -17.91
C VAL A 1073 -16.29 -17.53 -18.25
N HIS A 1074 -16.44 -18.55 -17.41
CA HIS A 1074 -15.84 -19.87 -17.63
C HIS A 1074 -16.74 -20.77 -18.45
N GLN A 1075 -18.04 -20.66 -18.22
CA GLN A 1075 -19.06 -21.48 -18.86
C GLN A 1075 -20.29 -20.64 -19.22
N LEU A 1076 -20.96 -21.03 -20.31
CA LEU A 1076 -22.24 -20.48 -20.75
C LEU A 1076 -23.35 -21.50 -20.46
N ALA A 1077 -24.47 -21.05 -19.91
CA ALA A 1077 -25.67 -21.87 -19.80
C ALA A 1077 -26.31 -22.11 -21.19
N ASP A 1078 -26.94 -23.28 -21.39
CA ASP A 1078 -27.57 -23.67 -22.66
C ASP A 1078 -28.74 -22.75 -23.06
N SER A 1079 -29.43 -22.18 -22.07
CA SER A 1079 -30.52 -21.21 -22.25
C SER A 1079 -30.41 -20.07 -21.26
N SER A 1080 -30.99 -18.91 -21.61
CA SER A 1080 -31.23 -17.83 -20.63
C SER A 1080 -32.08 -18.37 -19.47
N PRO A 1081 -31.85 -17.95 -18.21
CA PRO A 1081 -32.73 -18.31 -17.11
C PRO A 1081 -34.15 -17.85 -17.47
N THR A 1082 -35.08 -18.79 -17.64
CA THR A 1082 -36.50 -18.47 -17.79
C THR A 1082 -36.96 -17.80 -16.50
N GLU A 1083 -37.59 -16.62 -16.65
CA GLU A 1083 -38.10 -15.73 -15.58
C GLU A 1083 -38.71 -16.43 -14.36
#